data_AF-A0A7D9I1Q7-F1
#
_entry.id   AF-A0A7D9I1Q7-F1
#
_cell.length_a   1.000
_cell.length_b   1.000
_cell.length_c   1.000
_cell.angle_alpha   90.00
_cell.angle_beta   90.00
_cell.angle_gamma   90.00
#
_symmetry.space_group_name_H-M   'P 1'
#
loop_
_entity.id
_entity.type
_entity.pdbx_description
1 polymer ?
#
loop_
_entity_poly.entity_id
_entity_poly.type
_entity_poly.pdbx_seq_one_letter_code
_entity_poly.pdbx_strand_id
1 'polypeptide(L)'
;MADYDEYNESKQYTLFPCTHPTCANSKKWYKKLEQHYNCAHEGEQCCLEDAIKERWRRRGQRMLNKIMQSCSDMVDGNIYNLSSCEQDFQLQSTSSEIAELKVACVLLEQGKLKQYSEEPYREITVKTPNETVVYEAWKEFDEQQDKYLPKIQTKRTTVNMGWFENNTGLSDIATSTEFGIPEERRDDVDDVSDPFSSVCISSESLVAATETVLKQLTMPVTQAEQLLPLMEAIFGHSSFQLKQKQAINSCLQKKNTFVVMPTGGGKSMIYLLPALAQHGLSIIISPLRSLIEDQISRCTSLGICSAFIMGEMTNTEKQKVYCGLKQPQCPFKVLYTTPEVITTDKLLRDILLSLHSTGAIQQFVIDEAHCVSQWGHDFRPSYTDVKLIFYDYPKTPVLMLTASATTEVVSEVVAILGLTDVEVITSDFDRPNLVYLVQQKSSKTVADIVDIVKPLSCSLVYCSSRTECEELSAKLESHSIMSKAYHGSMSKQLRSSLYTQWMAGDLQVLCCTSAFGMGVNKSNVRAVIHYSLPASMEDYYQQIGRGGRDGLQCKCVLFFSATDQICHVQRIFAKYNKDSAALSARLKNFQALMSYCLNKHLCRKRVLLNYFGQSPLKDCNCQCDVCTTQCNTKELDITNYTLSIANCIQKLKNDYNGKRLTVKQLANIITGKKTSEIIKKKYNELPGYGCFMETSEQGELLLRRLVVVDILREVPNDENPRNALYVDIGSKFMTILNNENRITFFKVNKLR
;
A
#
# COMPACT_ATOMS: atom_id res chain seq x y z
N MET A 1 -7.79 39.64 -30.65
CA MET A 1 -7.77 40.41 -31.90
C MET A 1 -7.53 39.41 -33.03
N ALA A 2 -8.54 39.27 -33.89
CA ALA A 2 -8.57 38.75 -35.27
C ALA A 2 -8.01 37.34 -35.55
N ASP A 3 -8.58 36.50 -36.42
CA ASP A 3 -9.89 36.41 -37.07
C ASP A 3 -9.98 35.01 -37.71
N TYR A 4 -11.22 34.62 -38.02
CA TYR A 4 -11.69 33.46 -38.78
C TYR A 4 -11.10 33.32 -40.21
N ASP A 5 -10.91 32.09 -40.74
CA ASP A 5 -11.69 31.52 -41.87
C ASP A 5 -11.07 30.28 -42.61
N GLU A 6 -11.95 29.27 -42.76
CA GLU A 6 -12.27 28.28 -43.82
C GLU A 6 -11.27 27.52 -44.74
N TYR A 7 -11.43 26.17 -44.72
CA TYR A 7 -11.48 25.14 -45.79
C TYR A 7 -10.81 25.36 -47.18
N ASN A 8 -9.92 24.46 -47.65
CA ASN A 8 -10.22 23.17 -48.33
C ASN A 8 -9.03 22.58 -49.14
N GLU A 9 -8.92 21.25 -49.14
CA GLU A 9 -8.38 20.26 -50.11
C GLU A 9 -6.96 20.29 -50.77
N SER A 10 -6.43 19.05 -50.86
CA SER A 10 -5.28 18.53 -51.64
C SER A 10 -3.86 18.68 -51.04
N LYS A 11 -3.35 17.59 -50.44
CA LYS A 11 -1.89 17.38 -50.30
C LYS A 11 -1.48 15.97 -50.70
N GLN A 12 -0.76 15.90 -51.83
CA GLN A 12 0.16 14.83 -52.19
C GLN A 12 1.15 14.59 -51.04
N TYR A 13 1.33 13.35 -50.61
CA TYR A 13 2.36 13.01 -49.63
C TYR A 13 3.68 12.70 -50.35
N THR A 14 4.59 13.66 -50.38
CA THR A 14 6.00 13.44 -50.69
C THR A 14 6.74 13.10 -49.40
N LEU A 15 7.09 11.84 -49.19
CA LEU A 15 7.81 11.37 -47.99
C LEU A 15 9.30 11.67 -48.10
N PHE A 16 9.83 12.51 -47.19
CA PHE A 16 11.27 12.70 -47.02
C PHE A 16 11.87 11.57 -46.17
N PRO A 17 13.06 11.04 -46.53
CA PRO A 17 13.67 9.95 -45.79
C PRO A 17 14.27 10.41 -44.44
N CYS A 18 14.02 9.60 -43.42
CA CYS A 18 14.53 9.73 -42.05
C CYS A 18 16.07 9.88 -42.03
N THR A 19 16.55 10.89 -41.29
CA THR A 19 17.97 11.24 -41.14
C THR A 19 18.67 10.50 -39.99
N HIS A 20 18.05 9.46 -39.41
CA HIS A 20 18.66 8.72 -38.29
C HIS A 20 19.82 7.80 -38.73
N PRO A 21 20.99 7.84 -38.06
CA PRO A 21 22.21 7.13 -38.48
C PRO A 21 22.17 5.60 -38.42
N THR A 22 21.16 4.98 -37.81
CA THR A 22 21.04 3.51 -37.67
C THR A 22 20.21 2.83 -38.76
N CYS A 23 19.64 3.58 -39.71
CA CYS A 23 18.72 3.07 -40.73
C CYS A 23 19.42 2.57 -42.03
N ALA A 24 20.59 1.95 -41.90
CA ALA A 24 21.41 1.52 -43.04
C ALA A 24 20.98 0.16 -43.65
N ASN A 25 20.37 -0.73 -42.86
CA ASN A 25 19.95 -2.07 -43.30
C ASN A 25 18.60 -2.08 -44.03
N SER A 26 17.67 -1.24 -43.62
CA SER A 26 16.37 -1.02 -44.29
C SER A 26 16.56 -0.50 -45.72
N LYS A 27 17.52 0.43 -45.94
CA LYS A 27 17.87 0.91 -47.29
C LYS A 27 18.42 -0.17 -48.23
N LYS A 28 19.18 -1.15 -47.70
CA LYS A 28 19.69 -2.29 -48.49
C LYS A 28 18.59 -3.30 -48.86
N TRP A 29 17.64 -3.52 -47.95
CA TRP A 29 16.53 -4.43 -48.16
C TRP A 29 15.55 -3.89 -49.21
N TYR A 30 15.17 -2.61 -49.12
CA TYR A 30 14.30 -1.96 -50.12
C TYR A 30 14.93 -1.97 -51.53
N LYS A 31 16.23 -1.68 -51.63
CA LYS A 31 16.94 -1.65 -52.91
C LYS A 31 17.04 -3.03 -53.58
N LYS A 32 17.14 -4.11 -52.80
CA LYS A 32 17.10 -5.49 -53.31
C LYS A 32 15.69 -5.89 -53.78
N LEU A 33 14.65 -5.43 -53.09
CA LEU A 33 13.27 -5.70 -53.46
C LEU A 33 12.87 -4.98 -54.76
N GLU A 34 13.30 -3.72 -54.90
CA GLU A 34 13.09 -2.92 -56.11
C GLU A 34 13.86 -3.50 -57.32
N GLN A 35 15.10 -3.96 -57.11
CA GLN A 35 15.87 -4.67 -58.15
C GLN A 35 15.22 -5.99 -58.59
N HIS A 36 14.66 -6.76 -57.65
CA HIS A 36 13.99 -8.03 -57.97
C HIS A 36 12.65 -7.82 -58.68
N TYR A 37 11.97 -6.70 -58.40
CA TYR A 37 10.74 -6.31 -59.07
C TYR A 37 10.98 -5.88 -60.52
N ASN A 38 11.94 -4.97 -60.73
CA ASN A 38 12.29 -4.45 -62.05
C ASN A 38 12.91 -5.51 -62.98
N CYS A 39 13.50 -6.58 -62.42
CA CYS A 39 14.08 -7.67 -63.21
C CYS A 39 13.06 -8.75 -63.61
N ALA A 40 11.87 -8.76 -63.00
CA ALA A 40 10.84 -9.79 -63.23
C ALA A 40 9.67 -9.31 -64.10
N HIS A 41 9.54 -8.00 -64.34
CA HIS A 41 8.41 -7.40 -65.05
C HIS A 41 8.91 -6.32 -66.02
N GLU A 42 9.64 -6.70 -67.07
CA GLU A 42 9.81 -5.83 -68.23
C GLU A 42 8.46 -5.74 -68.97
N GLY A 43 7.63 -4.76 -68.60
CA GLY A 43 6.53 -4.30 -69.47
C GLY A 43 5.11 -4.23 -68.90
N GLU A 44 4.83 -4.64 -67.66
CA GLU A 44 3.47 -4.53 -67.09
C GLU A 44 3.47 -3.82 -65.72
N GLN A 45 2.61 -2.80 -65.58
CA GLN A 45 2.32 -2.12 -64.31
C GLN A 45 1.47 -3.04 -63.41
N CYS A 46 2.12 -3.94 -62.68
CA CYS A 46 1.57 -4.45 -61.43
C CYS A 46 2.01 -3.52 -60.28
N CYS A 47 1.35 -3.61 -59.12
CA CYS A 47 1.77 -2.95 -57.89
C CYS A 47 2.70 -3.90 -57.12
N LEU A 48 3.90 -3.43 -56.73
CA LEU A 48 4.86 -4.20 -55.93
C LEU A 48 4.23 -4.79 -54.65
N GLU A 49 3.25 -4.09 -54.08
CA GLU A 49 2.52 -4.51 -52.89
C GLU A 49 1.66 -5.76 -53.13
N ASP A 50 1.05 -5.88 -54.31
CA ASP A 50 0.18 -7.01 -54.67
C ASP A 50 1.01 -8.26 -54.98
N ALA A 51 2.16 -8.09 -55.63
CA ALA A 51 3.11 -9.18 -55.85
C ALA A 51 3.66 -9.76 -54.53
N ILE A 52 3.88 -8.92 -53.52
CA ILE A 52 4.29 -9.33 -52.17
C ILE A 52 3.15 -10.08 -51.48
N LYS A 53 1.92 -9.54 -51.49
CA LYS A 53 0.73 -10.18 -50.88
C LYS A 53 0.48 -11.58 -51.46
N GLU A 54 0.56 -11.72 -52.78
CA GLU A 54 0.31 -13.01 -53.45
C GLU A 54 1.42 -14.05 -53.16
N ARG A 55 2.69 -13.62 -53.08
CA ARG A 55 3.80 -14.52 -52.72
C ARG A 55 3.69 -15.04 -51.28
N TRP A 56 3.24 -14.21 -50.35
CA TRP A 56 3.01 -14.59 -48.95
C TRP A 56 1.79 -15.50 -48.79
N ARG A 57 0.69 -15.22 -49.50
CA ARG A 57 -0.49 -16.08 -49.56
C ARG A 57 -0.14 -17.51 -50.00
N ARG A 58 0.63 -17.66 -51.10
CA ARG A 58 1.09 -18.97 -51.60
C ARG A 58 2.05 -19.71 -50.67
N ARG A 59 2.72 -19.00 -49.76
CA ARG A 59 3.60 -19.60 -48.75
C ARG A 59 2.81 -20.09 -47.54
N GLY A 60 1.82 -19.32 -47.10
CA GLY A 60 0.85 -19.72 -46.07
C GLY A 60 0.10 -20.99 -46.47
N GLN A 61 -0.42 -21.05 -47.71
CA GLN A 61 -1.15 -22.22 -48.21
C GLN A 61 -0.29 -23.50 -48.23
N ARG A 62 1.01 -23.39 -48.57
CA ARG A 62 1.93 -24.54 -48.57
C ARG A 62 2.25 -25.04 -47.17
N MET A 63 2.25 -24.15 -46.17
CA MET A 63 2.48 -24.50 -44.78
C MET A 63 1.23 -25.18 -44.19
N LEU A 64 0.05 -24.68 -44.53
CA LEU A 64 -1.25 -25.28 -44.19
C LEU A 64 -1.38 -26.71 -44.73
N ASN A 65 -1.03 -26.92 -46.01
CA ASN A 65 -1.10 -28.25 -46.63
C ASN A 65 -0.15 -29.26 -45.97
N LYS A 66 1.03 -28.82 -45.49
CA LYS A 66 1.95 -29.68 -44.73
C LYS A 66 1.38 -30.07 -43.37
N ILE A 67 0.74 -29.12 -42.67
CA ILE A 67 0.13 -29.36 -41.35
C ILE A 67 -1.06 -30.32 -41.47
N MET A 68 -1.91 -30.14 -42.50
CA MET A 68 -3.04 -31.02 -42.79
C MET A 68 -2.61 -32.44 -43.16
N GLN A 69 -1.53 -32.60 -43.94
CA GLN A 69 -0.98 -33.93 -44.27
C GLN A 69 -0.48 -34.67 -43.01
N SER A 70 0.13 -33.97 -42.06
CA SER A 70 0.59 -34.56 -40.79
C SER A 70 -0.52 -34.90 -39.78
N CYS A 71 -1.77 -34.48 -40.03
CA CYS A 71 -2.90 -34.70 -39.11
C CYS A 71 -3.93 -35.74 -39.62
N SER A 72 -3.63 -36.46 -40.71
CA SER A 72 -4.59 -37.38 -41.36
C SER A 72 -4.65 -38.79 -40.75
N ASP A 73 -3.80 -39.11 -39.79
CA ASP A 73 -3.86 -40.37 -39.03
C ASP A 73 -4.23 -40.06 -37.58
N MET A 74 -5.54 -40.10 -37.25
CA MET A 74 -6.13 -40.43 -35.92
C MET A 74 -7.59 -39.95 -35.85
N VAL A 75 -8.51 -40.88 -35.55
CA VAL A 75 -9.96 -40.66 -35.40
C VAL A 75 -10.31 -40.59 -33.91
N ASP A 76 -11.32 -39.77 -33.58
CA ASP A 76 -11.96 -39.44 -32.29
C ASP A 76 -11.46 -38.16 -31.57
N GLY A 77 -12.25 -37.07 -31.63
CA GLY A 77 -11.94 -35.77 -31.01
C GLY A 77 -13.17 -35.02 -30.46
N ASN A 78 -12.94 -34.23 -29.40
CA ASN A 78 -13.93 -33.43 -28.68
C ASN A 78 -14.48 -32.28 -29.55
N ILE A 79 -15.75 -31.90 -29.35
CA ILE A 79 -16.41 -30.76 -30.03
C ILE A 79 -16.19 -29.48 -29.21
N TYR A 80 -15.58 -28.47 -29.82
CA TYR A 80 -15.32 -27.16 -29.26
C TYR A 80 -16.25 -26.13 -29.89
N ASN A 81 -17.01 -25.41 -29.06
CA ASN A 81 -17.85 -24.28 -29.50
C ASN A 81 -17.06 -22.97 -29.35
N LEU A 82 -16.91 -22.22 -30.43
CA LEU A 82 -16.33 -20.88 -30.44
C LEU A 82 -17.42 -19.85 -30.67
N SER A 83 -17.72 -19.06 -29.64
CA SER A 83 -18.57 -17.88 -29.75
C SER A 83 -17.69 -16.65 -30.00
N SER A 84 -17.83 -16.03 -31.17
CA SER A 84 -17.38 -14.65 -31.39
C SER A 84 -18.61 -13.73 -31.39
N CYS A 85 -18.45 -12.42 -31.16
CA CYS A 85 -19.57 -11.47 -31.01
C CYS A 85 -20.61 -11.43 -32.14
N GLU A 86 -20.43 -12.18 -33.23
CA GLU A 86 -21.35 -12.20 -34.37
C GLU A 86 -21.74 -13.61 -34.89
N GLN A 87 -21.18 -14.72 -34.37
CA GLN A 87 -21.58 -16.10 -34.73
C GLN A 87 -20.87 -17.20 -33.92
N ASP A 88 -21.55 -18.35 -33.74
CA ASP A 88 -21.06 -19.57 -33.08
C ASP A 88 -20.54 -20.62 -34.09
N PHE A 89 -19.40 -21.27 -33.78
CA PHE A 89 -18.80 -22.32 -34.61
C PHE A 89 -18.46 -23.58 -33.82
N GLN A 90 -18.62 -24.75 -34.46
CA GLN A 90 -18.19 -26.05 -33.92
C GLN A 90 -16.92 -26.54 -34.60
N LEU A 91 -15.90 -26.88 -33.81
CA LEU A 91 -14.63 -27.45 -34.28
C LEU A 91 -14.34 -28.74 -33.52
N GLN A 92 -13.96 -29.80 -34.23
CA GLN A 92 -13.48 -31.04 -33.61
C GLN A 92 -11.96 -31.08 -33.53
N SER A 93 -11.41 -31.35 -32.35
CA SER A 93 -9.97 -31.48 -32.10
C SER A 93 -9.67 -32.50 -31.00
N THR A 94 -8.49 -33.11 -31.06
CA THR A 94 -8.02 -34.12 -30.09
C THR A 94 -7.15 -33.53 -28.98
N SER A 95 -6.65 -32.29 -29.14
CA SER A 95 -5.92 -31.54 -28.12
C SER A 95 -6.24 -30.03 -28.16
N SER A 96 -6.04 -29.35 -27.02
CA SER A 96 -6.23 -27.89 -26.90
C SER A 96 -5.26 -27.10 -27.79
N GLU A 97 -4.02 -27.54 -27.91
CA GLU A 97 -2.99 -26.89 -28.76
C GLU A 97 -3.34 -26.99 -30.26
N ILE A 98 -3.94 -28.09 -30.70
CA ILE A 98 -4.41 -28.26 -32.09
C ILE A 98 -5.68 -27.42 -32.32
N ALA A 99 -6.54 -27.28 -31.31
CA ALA A 99 -7.69 -26.38 -31.38
C ALA A 99 -7.23 -24.91 -31.50
N GLU A 100 -6.21 -24.50 -30.74
CA GLU A 100 -5.61 -23.16 -30.80
C GLU A 100 -5.05 -22.84 -32.19
N LEU A 101 -4.34 -23.78 -32.82
CA LEU A 101 -3.83 -23.63 -34.19
C LEU A 101 -4.97 -23.55 -35.22
N LYS A 102 -6.01 -24.37 -35.08
CA LYS A 102 -7.19 -24.34 -35.96
C LYS A 102 -7.95 -23.01 -35.84
N VAL A 103 -8.10 -22.48 -34.64
CA VAL A 103 -8.72 -21.17 -34.38
C VAL A 103 -7.92 -20.04 -35.02
N ALA A 104 -6.60 -20.04 -34.87
CA ALA A 104 -5.73 -19.06 -35.51
C ALA A 104 -5.82 -19.11 -37.05
N CYS A 105 -5.92 -20.31 -37.64
CA CYS A 105 -6.11 -20.49 -39.08
C CYS A 105 -7.47 -19.96 -39.56
N VAL A 106 -8.57 -20.25 -38.87
CA VAL A 106 -9.91 -19.76 -39.24
C VAL A 106 -9.98 -18.23 -39.16
N LEU A 107 -9.37 -17.61 -38.15
CA LEU A 107 -9.30 -16.15 -38.00
C LEU A 107 -8.43 -15.48 -39.09
N LEU A 108 -7.40 -16.17 -39.59
CA LEU A 108 -6.57 -15.75 -40.72
C LEU A 108 -7.32 -15.86 -42.05
N GLU A 109 -8.01 -16.98 -42.32
CA GLU A 109 -8.75 -17.22 -43.57
C GLU A 109 -9.93 -16.24 -43.75
N GLN A 110 -10.61 -15.87 -42.67
CA GLN A 110 -11.71 -14.90 -42.73
C GLN A 110 -11.26 -13.45 -42.88
N GLY A 111 -9.94 -13.18 -42.96
CA GLY A 111 -9.42 -11.81 -43.00
C GLY A 111 -9.80 -10.98 -41.77
N LYS A 112 -10.17 -11.62 -40.65
CA LYS A 112 -10.47 -10.94 -39.38
C LYS A 112 -9.20 -10.55 -38.64
N LEU A 113 -8.05 -11.14 -38.97
CA LEU A 113 -6.72 -10.57 -38.78
C LEU A 113 -6.39 -9.61 -39.95
N LYS A 114 -7.19 -8.54 -40.10
CA LYS A 114 -6.91 -7.45 -41.05
C LYS A 114 -5.91 -6.49 -40.44
N GLN A 115 -4.84 -6.22 -41.19
CA GLN A 115 -3.85 -5.12 -41.08
C GLN A 115 -3.30 -4.77 -39.69
N TYR A 116 -1.99 -4.94 -39.58
CA TYR A 116 -1.05 -4.46 -38.57
C TYR A 116 -1.49 -3.16 -37.85
N SER A 117 -2.14 -3.29 -36.70
CA SER A 117 -2.13 -2.24 -35.66
C SER A 117 -0.89 -2.45 -34.77
N GLU A 118 -0.27 -1.34 -34.34
CA GLU A 118 0.84 -1.33 -33.38
C GLU A 118 0.39 -1.55 -31.93
N GLU A 119 -0.90 -1.85 -31.71
CA GLU A 119 -1.46 -2.13 -30.38
C GLU A 119 -1.96 -3.59 -30.30
N PRO A 120 -1.74 -4.28 -29.16
CA PRO A 120 -2.31 -5.60 -28.90
C PRO A 120 -3.81 -5.48 -28.58
N TYR A 121 -4.47 -6.61 -28.31
CA TYR A 121 -5.84 -6.77 -27.80
C TYR A 121 -6.88 -7.26 -28.82
N ARG A 122 -6.91 -8.59 -28.98
CA ARG A 122 -8.18 -9.30 -29.04
C ARG A 122 -8.15 -10.44 -28.01
N GLU A 123 -9.10 -10.42 -27.08
CA GLU A 123 -9.36 -11.55 -26.19
C GLU A 123 -10.18 -12.61 -26.95
N ILE A 124 -9.77 -13.87 -26.85
CA ILE A 124 -10.48 -15.00 -27.45
C ILE A 124 -10.95 -15.90 -26.31
N THR A 125 -12.27 -16.04 -26.16
CA THR A 125 -12.87 -16.90 -25.12
C THR A 125 -13.27 -18.24 -25.73
N VAL A 126 -12.80 -19.33 -25.14
CA VAL A 126 -13.16 -20.70 -25.52
C VAL A 126 -13.92 -21.35 -24.37
N LYS A 127 -15.16 -21.78 -24.62
CA LYS A 127 -15.99 -22.46 -23.62
C LYS A 127 -16.02 -23.96 -23.92
N THR A 128 -15.75 -24.77 -22.91
CA THR A 128 -15.96 -26.22 -22.92
C THR A 128 -17.00 -26.58 -21.84
N PRO A 129 -17.58 -27.79 -21.86
CA PRO A 129 -18.54 -28.21 -20.82
C PRO A 129 -18.00 -28.13 -19.39
N ASN A 130 -16.68 -28.20 -19.20
CA ASN A 130 -16.04 -28.30 -17.88
C ASN A 130 -15.19 -27.08 -17.50
N GLU A 131 -14.86 -26.19 -18.46
CA GLU A 131 -14.04 -25.00 -18.21
C GLU A 131 -14.27 -23.91 -19.28
N THR A 132 -14.09 -22.64 -18.89
CA THR A 132 -13.97 -21.51 -19.83
C THR A 132 -12.54 -21.00 -19.78
N VAL A 133 -11.86 -20.91 -20.93
CA VAL A 133 -10.47 -20.46 -21.02
C VAL A 133 -10.41 -19.19 -21.88
N VAL A 134 -9.81 -18.14 -21.34
CA VAL A 134 -9.60 -16.87 -22.04
C VAL A 134 -8.15 -16.77 -22.48
N TYR A 135 -7.95 -16.44 -23.75
CA TYR A 135 -6.66 -16.28 -24.38
C TYR A 135 -6.42 -14.82 -24.75
N GLU A 136 -5.23 -14.33 -24.45
CA GLU A 136 -4.75 -13.05 -24.94
C GLU A 136 -3.76 -13.31 -26.08
N ALA A 137 -3.97 -12.64 -27.22
CA ALA A 137 -3.09 -12.73 -28.38
C ALA A 137 -2.43 -11.38 -28.68
N TRP A 138 -1.11 -11.39 -28.87
CA TRP A 138 -0.32 -10.21 -29.24
C TRP A 138 0.85 -10.59 -30.14
N LYS A 139 1.64 -9.59 -30.56
CA LYS A 139 2.88 -9.79 -31.33
C LYS A 139 4.09 -9.60 -30.43
N GLU A 140 5.07 -10.50 -30.53
CA GLU A 140 6.39 -10.35 -29.91
C GLU A 140 7.44 -10.27 -31.03
N PHE A 141 8.38 -9.33 -30.91
CA PHE A 141 9.47 -9.20 -31.88
C PHE A 141 10.54 -10.24 -31.57
N ASP A 142 10.84 -11.12 -32.54
CA ASP A 142 11.92 -12.08 -32.43
C ASP A 142 13.18 -11.49 -33.07
N GLU A 143 14.13 -11.09 -32.23
CA GLU A 143 15.40 -10.49 -32.67
C GLU A 143 16.29 -11.44 -33.47
N GLN A 144 16.14 -12.77 -33.30
CA GLN A 144 16.93 -13.75 -34.07
C GLN A 144 16.40 -13.95 -35.48
N GLN A 145 15.10 -13.74 -35.69
CA GLN A 145 14.43 -13.92 -36.98
C GLN A 145 14.03 -12.61 -37.66
N ASP A 146 14.29 -11.46 -37.02
CA ASP A 146 14.03 -10.09 -37.49
C ASP A 146 12.58 -9.91 -37.98
N LYS A 147 11.61 -10.43 -37.22
CA LYS A 147 10.17 -10.36 -37.54
C LYS A 147 9.30 -10.43 -36.27
N TYR A 148 8.08 -9.91 -36.36
CA TYR A 148 7.06 -10.09 -35.34
C TYR A 148 6.37 -11.45 -35.49
N LEU A 149 6.32 -12.22 -34.41
CA LEU A 149 5.61 -13.49 -34.33
C LEU A 149 4.33 -13.34 -33.50
N PRO A 150 3.21 -13.96 -33.89
CA PRO A 150 2.02 -14.03 -33.05
C PRO A 150 2.32 -14.89 -31.81
N LYS A 151 2.00 -14.37 -30.63
CA LYS A 151 2.12 -15.06 -29.35
C LYS A 151 0.75 -15.09 -28.69
N ILE A 152 0.38 -16.24 -28.17
CA ILE A 152 -0.87 -16.46 -27.45
C ILE A 152 -0.49 -16.95 -26.06
N GLN A 153 -1.07 -16.37 -25.02
CA GLN A 153 -0.90 -16.84 -23.65
C GLN A 153 -2.26 -17.17 -23.04
N THR A 154 -2.31 -18.33 -22.37
CA THR A 154 -3.46 -18.77 -21.58
C THR A 154 -3.56 -17.93 -20.31
N LYS A 155 -4.74 -17.35 -20.06
CA LYS A 155 -5.12 -16.85 -18.74
C LYS A 155 -5.95 -17.96 -18.09
N ARG A 156 -5.31 -18.90 -17.37
CA ARG A 156 -6.01 -20.11 -16.91
C ARG A 156 -6.83 -19.90 -15.63
N THR A 157 -7.92 -20.64 -15.58
CA THR A 157 -9.19 -20.42 -14.88
C THR A 157 -9.39 -21.32 -13.66
N THR A 158 -10.31 -20.94 -12.77
CA THR A 158 -10.85 -21.70 -11.63
C THR A 158 -11.42 -23.07 -12.02
N VAL A 159 -11.12 -24.13 -11.24
CA VAL A 159 -11.89 -25.39 -11.20
C VAL A 159 -11.96 -25.94 -9.76
N ASN A 160 -13.17 -25.99 -9.17
CA ASN A 160 -13.86 -27.23 -8.75
C ASN A 160 -15.13 -26.89 -7.95
N MET A 161 -16.29 -27.24 -8.51
CA MET A 161 -17.53 -27.43 -7.75
C MET A 161 -17.58 -28.91 -7.34
N GLY A 162 -17.66 -29.16 -6.03
CA GLY A 162 -17.94 -30.48 -5.49
C GLY A 162 -19.30 -30.97 -5.96
N TRP A 163 -19.33 -32.25 -6.30
CA TRP A 163 -20.50 -33.02 -6.73
C TRP A 163 -21.64 -32.93 -5.71
N PHE A 164 -22.86 -32.62 -6.18
CA PHE A 164 -24.10 -33.08 -5.56
C PHE A 164 -25.04 -33.61 -6.65
N GLU A 165 -25.43 -34.86 -6.47
CA GLU A 165 -26.32 -35.62 -7.34
C GLU A 165 -27.75 -35.06 -7.33
N ASN A 166 -28.37 -35.10 -8.51
CA ASN A 166 -29.79 -35.34 -8.80
C ASN A 166 -30.85 -34.79 -7.84
N ASN A 167 -31.64 -33.84 -8.34
CA ASN A 167 -33.09 -34.03 -8.31
C ASN A 167 -33.76 -33.39 -9.53
N THR A 168 -34.21 -34.27 -10.41
CA THR A 168 -35.20 -34.02 -11.47
C THR A 168 -36.55 -33.72 -10.84
N GLY A 169 -37.27 -32.74 -11.38
CA GLY A 169 -38.73 -32.68 -11.24
C GLY A 169 -39.28 -31.26 -11.12
N LEU A 170 -39.69 -30.68 -12.25
CA LEU A 170 -41.10 -30.50 -12.61
C LEU A 170 -41.23 -29.43 -13.69
N SER A 171 -41.91 -29.84 -14.74
CA SER A 171 -42.35 -29.06 -15.88
C SER A 171 -43.57 -28.20 -15.53
N ASP A 172 -43.82 -27.25 -16.43
CA ASP A 172 -45.14 -26.86 -16.94
C ASP A 172 -45.89 -25.63 -16.39
N ILE A 173 -46.27 -24.80 -17.38
CA ILE A 173 -47.51 -24.01 -17.55
C ILE A 173 -47.59 -22.63 -16.87
N ALA A 174 -47.59 -21.56 -17.68
CA ALA A 174 -48.82 -20.95 -18.18
C ALA A 174 -48.58 -19.69 -19.04
N THR A 175 -49.20 -19.70 -20.21
CA THR A 175 -49.34 -18.64 -21.21
C THR A 175 -50.44 -17.61 -20.89
N SER A 176 -50.35 -16.47 -21.59
CA SER A 176 -51.42 -15.58 -22.06
C SER A 176 -51.81 -14.36 -21.19
N THR A 177 -51.62 -13.16 -21.74
CA THR A 177 -52.71 -12.42 -22.43
C THR A 177 -52.18 -11.17 -23.15
N GLU A 178 -52.53 -11.05 -24.44
CA GLU A 178 -52.32 -9.88 -25.30
C GLU A 178 -53.46 -8.86 -25.11
N PHE A 179 -53.13 -7.57 -25.22
CA PHE A 179 -54.02 -6.52 -25.75
C PHE A 179 -53.17 -5.47 -26.46
N GLY A 180 -53.48 -5.21 -27.74
CA GLY A 180 -52.72 -4.33 -28.64
C GLY A 180 -53.27 -2.90 -28.79
N ILE A 181 -52.72 -2.21 -29.82
CA ILE A 181 -53.00 -0.89 -30.44
C ILE A 181 -51.84 0.13 -30.22
N PRO A 182 -51.36 0.91 -31.23
CA PRO A 182 -50.83 0.57 -32.56
C PRO A 182 -49.43 1.19 -32.81
N GLU A 183 -48.81 0.85 -33.94
CA GLU A 183 -47.48 1.34 -34.39
C GLU A 183 -47.43 2.85 -34.68
N GLU A 184 -46.47 3.55 -34.08
CA GLU A 184 -45.83 4.72 -34.69
C GLU A 184 -44.29 4.59 -34.57
N ARG A 185 -43.66 4.61 -35.76
CA ARG A 185 -42.23 4.74 -36.11
C ARG A 185 -41.19 4.64 -34.99
N ARG A 186 -40.40 3.56 -35.00
CA ARG A 186 -39.07 3.51 -34.38
C ARG A 186 -38.01 3.38 -35.46
N ASP A 187 -37.29 4.47 -35.68
CA ASP A 187 -35.94 4.44 -36.22
C ASP A 187 -34.98 4.04 -35.08
N ASP A 188 -34.03 3.15 -35.41
CA ASP A 188 -32.75 2.87 -34.75
C ASP A 188 -32.73 2.71 -33.21
N VAL A 189 -32.82 1.45 -32.74
CA VAL A 189 -32.35 1.05 -31.42
C VAL A 189 -30.96 0.44 -31.59
N ASP A 190 -29.94 1.26 -31.41
CA ASP A 190 -28.60 0.79 -31.03
C ASP A 190 -28.68 0.10 -29.67
N ASP A 191 -28.06 -1.08 -29.60
CA ASP A 191 -27.94 -1.96 -28.45
C ASP A 191 -27.15 -1.24 -27.33
N VAL A 192 -27.86 -0.56 -26.41
CA VAL A 192 -27.26 0.09 -25.25
C VAL A 192 -26.85 -0.99 -24.25
N SER A 193 -25.60 -1.43 -24.35
CA SER A 193 -24.91 -2.16 -23.29
C SER A 193 -25.06 -1.42 -21.96
N ASP A 194 -25.50 -2.12 -20.91
CA ASP A 194 -25.68 -1.58 -19.57
C ASP A 194 -24.40 -0.86 -19.08
N PRO A 195 -24.45 0.48 -18.88
CA PRO A 195 -23.29 1.26 -18.46
C PRO A 195 -22.75 0.89 -17.07
N PHE A 196 -23.49 0.08 -16.28
CA PHE A 196 -23.10 -0.36 -14.94
C PHE A 196 -22.21 -1.60 -14.89
N SER A 197 -22.13 -2.40 -15.98
CA SER A 197 -21.27 -3.58 -16.07
C SER A 197 -19.78 -3.27 -15.82
N SER A 198 -19.34 -2.05 -16.18
CA SER A 198 -17.98 -1.56 -15.98
C SER A 198 -17.68 -1.03 -14.57
N VAL A 199 -18.71 -0.78 -13.75
CA VAL A 199 -18.59 -0.13 -12.42
C VAL A 199 -18.75 -1.14 -11.28
N CYS A 200 -19.48 -2.25 -11.49
CA CYS A 200 -19.67 -3.30 -10.50
C CYS A 200 -19.35 -4.68 -11.10
N ILE A 201 -18.07 -5.07 -11.11
CA ILE A 201 -17.66 -6.43 -11.48
C ILE A 201 -17.86 -7.32 -10.25
N SER A 202 -19.03 -7.92 -10.10
CA SER A 202 -19.26 -8.98 -9.10
C SER A 202 -19.78 -10.21 -9.80
N SER A 203 -19.30 -11.40 -9.42
CA SER A 203 -19.87 -12.64 -9.93
C SER A 203 -21.32 -12.77 -9.45
N GLU A 204 -22.27 -12.96 -10.37
CA GLU A 204 -23.71 -13.09 -10.08
C GLU A 204 -24.02 -14.07 -8.94
N SER A 205 -23.25 -15.16 -8.85
CA SER A 205 -23.39 -16.17 -7.78
C SER A 205 -23.12 -15.63 -6.36
N LEU A 206 -22.16 -14.72 -6.18
CA LEU A 206 -21.81 -14.19 -4.85
C LEU A 206 -22.84 -13.15 -4.39
N VAL A 207 -23.36 -12.38 -5.34
CA VAL A 207 -24.46 -11.43 -5.14
C VAL A 207 -25.72 -12.19 -4.72
N ALA A 208 -26.08 -13.27 -5.41
CA ALA A 208 -27.25 -14.08 -5.09
C ALA A 208 -27.16 -14.75 -3.70
N ALA A 209 -25.98 -15.28 -3.33
CA ALA A 209 -25.77 -15.84 -1.99
C ALA A 209 -25.89 -14.77 -0.89
N THR A 210 -25.31 -13.59 -1.12
CA THR A 210 -25.40 -12.45 -0.20
C THR A 210 -26.84 -11.97 -0.04
N GLU A 211 -27.58 -11.83 -1.14
CA GLU A 211 -29.00 -11.45 -1.11
C GLU A 211 -29.86 -12.47 -0.36
N THR A 212 -29.56 -13.76 -0.51
CA THR A 212 -30.29 -14.83 0.19
C THR A 212 -30.10 -14.70 1.70
N VAL A 213 -28.86 -14.49 2.16
CA VAL A 213 -28.56 -14.30 3.58
C VAL A 213 -29.17 -12.99 4.11
N LEU A 214 -29.10 -11.90 3.33
CA LEU A 214 -29.72 -10.63 3.70
C LEU A 214 -31.25 -10.75 3.87
N LYS A 215 -31.92 -11.53 3.02
CA LYS A 215 -33.38 -11.81 3.12
C LYS A 215 -33.73 -12.62 4.37
N GLN A 216 -32.78 -13.36 4.95
CA GLN A 216 -32.97 -14.16 6.16
C GLN A 216 -32.68 -13.37 7.45
N LEU A 217 -32.06 -12.19 7.37
CA LEU A 217 -31.79 -11.37 8.54
C LEU A 217 -33.10 -10.78 9.10
N THR A 218 -33.40 -11.06 10.36
CA THR A 218 -34.46 -10.37 11.10
C THR A 218 -34.13 -8.89 11.27
N MET A 219 -34.92 -8.01 10.65
CA MET A 219 -34.82 -6.55 10.82
C MET A 219 -35.68 -6.07 12.01
N PRO A 220 -35.24 -5.04 12.76
CA PRO A 220 -33.95 -4.34 12.63
C PRO A 220 -32.78 -5.13 13.24
N VAL A 221 -31.60 -5.06 12.61
CA VAL A 221 -30.37 -5.53 13.24
C VAL A 221 -29.99 -4.58 14.35
N THR A 222 -29.95 -5.09 15.58
CA THR A 222 -29.58 -4.32 16.77
C THR A 222 -28.33 -4.86 17.47
N GLN A 223 -27.92 -6.09 17.14
CA GLN A 223 -26.78 -6.76 17.72
C GLN A 223 -25.89 -7.41 16.65
N ALA A 224 -24.58 -7.38 16.87
CA ALA A 224 -23.56 -7.91 15.97
C ALA A 224 -23.71 -9.42 15.75
N GLU A 225 -24.17 -10.19 16.73
CA GLU A 225 -24.39 -11.64 16.61
C GLU A 225 -25.37 -12.00 15.50
N GLN A 226 -26.36 -11.14 15.25
CA GLN A 226 -27.32 -11.33 14.16
C GLN A 226 -26.62 -11.27 12.79
N LEU A 227 -25.43 -10.67 12.71
CA LEU A 227 -24.65 -10.53 11.49
C LEU A 227 -23.63 -11.65 11.27
N LEU A 228 -23.53 -12.64 12.18
CA LEU A 228 -22.63 -13.78 12.02
C LEU A 228 -22.86 -14.55 10.71
N PRO A 229 -24.10 -14.88 10.29
CA PRO A 229 -24.32 -15.56 9.01
C PRO A 229 -23.84 -14.74 7.82
N LEU A 230 -24.06 -13.42 7.85
CA LEU A 230 -23.59 -12.50 6.81
C LEU A 230 -22.06 -12.42 6.79
N MET A 231 -21.44 -12.41 7.97
CA MET A 231 -19.99 -12.39 8.13
C MET A 231 -19.34 -13.65 7.57
N GLU A 232 -19.93 -14.81 7.86
CA GLU A 232 -19.44 -16.10 7.36
C GLU A 232 -19.61 -16.21 5.85
N ALA A 233 -20.78 -15.85 5.31
CA ALA A 233 -21.08 -15.93 3.89
C ALA A 233 -20.20 -15.02 3.03
N ILE A 234 -19.94 -13.78 3.48
CA ILE A 234 -19.19 -12.79 2.70
C ILE A 234 -17.70 -12.88 3.00
N PHE A 235 -17.31 -12.92 4.28
CA PHE A 235 -15.91 -12.79 4.68
C PHE A 235 -15.26 -14.12 5.06
N GLY A 236 -16.00 -15.23 5.12
CA GLY A 236 -15.47 -16.54 5.52
C GLY A 236 -15.04 -16.61 6.97
N HIS A 237 -15.60 -15.76 7.84
CA HIS A 237 -15.27 -15.71 9.26
C HIS A 237 -16.47 -16.15 10.12
N SER A 238 -16.26 -17.14 10.98
CA SER A 238 -17.28 -17.69 11.88
C SER A 238 -17.32 -17.03 13.27
N SER A 239 -16.38 -16.15 13.58
CA SER A 239 -16.30 -15.47 14.89
C SER A 239 -15.69 -14.07 14.80
N PHE A 240 -16.08 -13.20 15.75
CA PHE A 240 -15.52 -11.86 15.86
C PHE A 240 -14.17 -11.86 16.57
N GLN A 241 -13.27 -10.98 16.13
CA GLN A 241 -12.05 -10.68 16.87
C GLN A 241 -12.34 -9.85 18.13
N LEU A 242 -11.35 -9.75 19.02
CA LEU A 242 -11.45 -8.95 20.24
C LEU A 242 -11.90 -7.52 19.93
N LYS A 243 -12.85 -6.99 20.72
CA LYS A 243 -13.48 -5.66 20.57
C LYS A 243 -14.23 -5.38 19.26
N GLN A 244 -14.08 -6.19 18.22
CA GLN A 244 -14.77 -6.01 16.94
C GLN A 244 -16.30 -6.05 17.11
N LYS A 245 -16.80 -7.03 17.88
CA LYS A 245 -18.22 -7.13 18.25
C LYS A 245 -18.74 -5.86 18.96
N GLN A 246 -17.97 -5.34 19.92
CA GLN A 246 -18.33 -4.11 20.65
C GLN A 246 -18.41 -2.91 19.70
N ALA A 247 -17.45 -2.77 18.79
CA ALA A 247 -17.43 -1.70 17.80
C ALA A 247 -18.61 -1.78 16.83
N ILE A 248 -18.90 -2.97 16.29
CA ILE A 248 -20.06 -3.19 15.42
C ILE A 248 -21.37 -2.84 16.14
N ASN A 249 -21.54 -3.25 17.40
CA ASN A 249 -22.70 -2.88 18.19
C ASN A 249 -22.85 -1.37 18.37
N SER A 250 -21.75 -0.65 18.58
CA SER A 250 -21.78 0.81 18.68
C SER A 250 -22.21 1.48 17.37
N CYS A 251 -21.73 0.97 16.23
CA CYS A 251 -22.18 1.40 14.90
C CYS A 251 -23.68 1.13 14.68
N LEU A 252 -24.16 -0.08 15.02
CA LEU A 252 -25.58 -0.44 14.90
C LEU A 252 -26.49 0.43 15.78
N GLN A 253 -25.97 0.88 16.94
CA GLN A 253 -26.65 1.81 17.85
C GLN A 253 -26.54 3.28 17.42
N LYS A 254 -25.94 3.57 16.25
CA LYS A 254 -25.75 4.92 15.69
C LYS A 254 -25.00 5.88 16.64
N LYS A 255 -24.00 5.37 17.36
CA LYS A 255 -23.13 6.18 18.21
C LYS A 255 -21.90 6.67 17.45
N ASN A 256 -21.44 7.87 17.78
CA ASN A 256 -20.09 8.28 17.40
C ASN A 256 -19.08 7.38 18.10
N THR A 257 -18.18 6.77 17.34
CA THR A 257 -17.29 5.74 17.87
C THR A 257 -15.86 5.96 17.39
N PHE A 258 -14.89 5.92 18.31
CA PHE A 258 -13.47 5.90 17.98
C PHE A 258 -12.90 4.53 18.30
N VAL A 259 -12.42 3.83 17.28
CA VAL A 259 -11.89 2.46 17.40
C VAL A 259 -10.39 2.46 17.14
N VAL A 260 -9.64 2.04 18.17
CA VAL A 260 -8.19 1.81 18.08
C VAL A 260 -7.91 0.32 18.12
N MET A 261 -7.52 -0.24 16.98
CA MET A 261 -7.27 -1.68 16.83
C MET A 261 -6.05 -1.94 15.96
N PRO A 262 -5.14 -2.85 16.33
CA PRO A 262 -3.89 -3.07 15.60
C PRO A 262 -4.13 -3.45 14.13
N THR A 263 -3.09 -3.30 13.30
CA THR A 263 -3.13 -3.76 11.90
C THR A 263 -3.41 -5.26 11.86
N GLY A 264 -4.35 -5.68 11.01
CA GLY A 264 -4.85 -7.06 10.97
C GLY A 264 -6.01 -7.35 11.93
N GLY A 265 -6.37 -6.42 12.83
CA GLY A 265 -7.50 -6.53 13.76
C GLY A 265 -8.90 -6.48 13.13
N GLY A 266 -9.02 -6.61 11.80
CA GLY A 266 -10.33 -6.62 11.13
C GLY A 266 -11.10 -5.29 11.11
N LYS A 267 -10.40 -4.14 11.12
CA LYS A 267 -11.01 -2.79 11.12
C LYS A 267 -12.03 -2.57 9.99
N SER A 268 -11.75 -3.01 8.76
CA SER A 268 -12.68 -2.84 7.64
C SER A 268 -14.03 -3.50 7.88
N MET A 269 -14.05 -4.64 8.55
CA MET A 269 -15.29 -5.38 8.81
C MET A 269 -16.22 -4.63 9.77
N ILE A 270 -15.70 -3.74 10.61
CA ILE A 270 -16.48 -2.95 11.55
C ILE A 270 -17.44 -2.01 10.83
N TYR A 271 -17.04 -1.44 9.68
CA TYR A 271 -17.92 -0.58 8.90
C TYR A 271 -18.63 -1.31 7.75
N LEU A 272 -17.98 -2.30 7.12
CA LEU A 272 -18.58 -3.02 6.00
C LEU A 272 -19.79 -3.87 6.43
N LEU A 273 -19.71 -4.55 7.57
CA LEU A 273 -20.78 -5.46 7.99
C LEU A 273 -22.08 -4.68 8.32
N PRO A 274 -22.05 -3.57 9.10
CA PRO A 274 -23.22 -2.71 9.22
C PRO A 274 -23.68 -2.10 7.90
N ALA A 275 -22.76 -1.72 7.00
CA ALA A 275 -23.10 -1.13 5.70
C ALA A 275 -23.92 -2.06 4.81
N LEU A 276 -23.64 -3.36 4.88
CA LEU A 276 -24.36 -4.37 4.12
C LEU A 276 -25.71 -4.70 4.75
N ALA A 277 -25.78 -4.72 6.08
CA ALA A 277 -26.95 -5.14 6.83
C ALA A 277 -28.06 -4.08 6.98
N GLN A 278 -27.75 -2.81 6.75
CA GLN A 278 -28.71 -1.72 6.87
C GLN A 278 -28.98 -1.05 5.52
N HIS A 279 -30.07 -0.27 5.46
CA HIS A 279 -30.36 0.59 4.31
C HIS A 279 -29.53 1.87 4.38
N GLY A 280 -29.17 2.38 3.20
CA GLY A 280 -28.40 3.60 3.04
C GLY A 280 -26.95 3.37 2.61
N LEU A 281 -26.25 4.49 2.44
CA LEU A 281 -24.88 4.59 1.97
C LEU A 281 -23.94 4.89 3.15
N SER A 282 -22.88 4.10 3.28
CA SER A 282 -21.74 4.39 4.17
C SER A 282 -20.67 5.17 3.40
N ILE A 283 -20.19 6.29 3.94
CA ILE A 283 -19.20 7.16 3.30
C ILE A 283 -17.86 7.03 4.01
N ILE A 284 -16.83 6.54 3.32
CA ILE A 284 -15.52 6.24 3.88
C ILE A 284 -14.51 7.27 3.38
N ILE A 285 -13.95 8.04 4.31
CA ILE A 285 -12.93 9.05 4.09
C ILE A 285 -11.58 8.42 4.45
N SER A 286 -10.76 8.14 3.44
CA SER A 286 -9.45 7.49 3.60
C SER A 286 -8.34 8.40 3.04
N PRO A 287 -7.14 8.44 3.66
CA PRO A 287 -6.13 9.41 3.24
C PRO A 287 -5.57 9.03 1.86
N LEU A 288 -5.22 7.77 1.66
CA LEU A 288 -4.31 7.40 0.58
C LEU A 288 -5.06 6.68 -0.54
N ARG A 289 -4.79 7.12 -1.78
CA ARG A 289 -5.31 6.53 -3.00
C ARG A 289 -5.08 5.02 -3.04
N SER A 290 -3.89 4.56 -2.68
CA SER A 290 -3.57 3.13 -2.64
C SER A 290 -4.45 2.35 -1.65
N LEU A 291 -4.83 2.94 -0.51
CA LEU A 291 -5.78 2.30 0.40
C LEU A 291 -7.16 2.18 -0.23
N ILE A 292 -7.63 3.24 -0.87
CA ILE A 292 -8.95 3.23 -1.54
C ILE A 292 -8.95 2.17 -2.64
N GLU A 293 -7.93 2.13 -3.50
CA GLU A 293 -7.80 1.11 -4.55
C GLU A 293 -7.81 -0.32 -3.97
N ASP A 294 -7.06 -0.57 -2.89
CA ASP A 294 -7.03 -1.88 -2.21
C ASP A 294 -8.40 -2.26 -1.62
N GLN A 295 -9.11 -1.32 -0.98
CA GLN A 295 -10.42 -1.58 -0.41
C GLN A 295 -11.49 -1.80 -1.49
N ILE A 296 -11.44 -1.06 -2.60
CA ILE A 296 -12.34 -1.26 -3.74
C ILE A 296 -12.10 -2.64 -4.36
N SER A 297 -10.85 -3.01 -4.64
CA SER A 297 -10.52 -4.35 -5.16
C SER A 297 -11.02 -5.45 -4.23
N ARG A 298 -10.90 -5.25 -2.90
CA ARG A 298 -11.46 -6.17 -1.91
C ARG A 298 -12.99 -6.21 -1.97
N CYS A 299 -13.68 -5.08 -2.01
CA CYS A 299 -15.15 -5.03 -2.11
C CYS A 299 -15.62 -5.75 -3.37
N THR A 300 -14.99 -5.50 -4.52
CA THR A 300 -15.24 -6.19 -5.78
C THR A 300 -15.09 -7.71 -5.65
N SER A 301 -14.00 -8.18 -5.04
CA SER A 301 -13.78 -9.63 -4.82
C SER A 301 -14.81 -10.28 -3.89
N LEU A 302 -15.44 -9.49 -3.02
CA LEU A 302 -16.47 -9.92 -2.09
C LEU A 302 -17.89 -9.67 -2.62
N GLY A 303 -18.04 -9.23 -3.87
CA GLY A 303 -19.34 -8.91 -4.47
C GLY A 303 -20.06 -7.72 -3.82
N ILE A 304 -19.33 -6.84 -3.13
CA ILE A 304 -19.88 -5.66 -2.47
C ILE A 304 -19.92 -4.51 -3.48
N CYS A 305 -21.12 -3.99 -3.76
CA CYS A 305 -21.31 -2.79 -4.59
C CYS A 305 -20.72 -1.56 -3.90
N SER A 306 -19.55 -1.13 -4.36
CA SER A 306 -18.80 0.01 -3.83
C SER A 306 -18.41 0.98 -4.94
N ALA A 307 -18.43 2.27 -4.63
CA ALA A 307 -17.93 3.33 -5.51
C ALA A 307 -16.78 4.10 -4.85
N PHE A 308 -16.03 4.86 -5.65
CA PHE A 308 -15.05 5.81 -5.12
C PHE A 308 -15.03 7.11 -5.92
N ILE A 309 -14.69 8.22 -5.25
CA ILE A 309 -14.42 9.51 -5.89
C ILE A 309 -13.12 10.10 -5.33
N MET A 310 -12.15 10.28 -6.21
CA MET A 310 -10.82 10.82 -5.91
C MET A 310 -10.50 12.00 -6.85
N GLY A 311 -9.50 12.82 -6.47
CA GLY A 311 -9.14 14.04 -7.19
C GLY A 311 -8.67 13.80 -8.63
N GLU A 312 -8.02 12.67 -8.90
CA GLU A 312 -7.38 12.34 -10.19
C GLU A 312 -8.33 11.66 -11.20
N MET A 313 -9.60 11.47 -10.85
CA MET A 313 -10.60 10.91 -11.76
C MET A 313 -11.02 11.94 -12.81
N THR A 314 -11.25 11.45 -14.03
CA THR A 314 -11.81 12.26 -15.11
C THR A 314 -13.25 12.66 -14.78
N ASN A 315 -13.71 13.76 -15.37
CA ASN A 315 -15.09 14.21 -15.17
C ASN A 315 -16.11 13.15 -15.61
N THR A 316 -15.83 12.41 -16.70
CA THR A 316 -16.70 11.33 -17.19
C THR A 316 -16.82 10.19 -16.18
N GLU A 317 -15.71 9.75 -15.57
CA GLU A 317 -15.74 8.75 -14.50
C GLU A 317 -16.52 9.23 -13.27
N LYS A 318 -16.30 10.47 -12.83
CA LYS A 318 -17.05 11.05 -11.71
C LYS A 318 -18.55 11.12 -12.00
N GLN A 319 -18.94 11.54 -13.22
CA GLN A 319 -20.34 11.62 -13.61
C GLN A 319 -21.05 10.26 -13.55
N LYS A 320 -20.37 9.16 -13.91
CA LYS A 320 -20.95 7.81 -13.75
C LYS A 320 -21.30 7.51 -12.29
N VAL A 321 -20.39 7.84 -11.36
CA VAL A 321 -20.64 7.67 -9.92
C VAL A 321 -21.76 8.60 -9.44
N TYR A 322 -21.78 9.86 -9.85
CA TYR A 322 -22.84 10.81 -9.50
C TYR A 322 -24.22 10.38 -9.99
N CYS A 323 -24.31 9.83 -11.20
CA CYS A 323 -25.55 9.28 -11.72
C CYS A 323 -26.05 8.11 -10.85
N GLY A 324 -25.16 7.18 -10.47
CA GLY A 324 -25.53 6.08 -9.57
C GLY A 324 -25.95 6.53 -8.18
N LEU A 325 -25.28 7.54 -7.60
CA LEU A 325 -25.64 8.09 -6.30
C LEU A 325 -27.01 8.80 -6.29
N LYS A 326 -27.43 9.35 -7.42
CA LYS A 326 -28.72 10.06 -7.57
C LYS A 326 -29.91 9.12 -7.85
N GLN A 327 -29.66 7.83 -8.11
CA GLN A 327 -30.76 6.90 -8.35
C GLN A 327 -31.63 6.75 -7.10
N PRO A 328 -32.98 6.62 -7.25
CA PRO A 328 -33.88 6.42 -6.12
C PRO A 328 -33.50 5.20 -5.27
N GLN A 329 -33.00 4.15 -5.91
CA GLN A 329 -32.35 3.02 -5.27
C GLN A 329 -30.86 3.09 -5.61
N CYS A 330 -30.09 3.76 -4.76
CA CYS A 330 -28.64 3.82 -4.95
C CYS A 330 -28.06 2.40 -4.93
N PRO A 331 -27.33 1.99 -5.98
CA PRO A 331 -26.77 0.64 -6.06
C PRO A 331 -25.58 0.44 -5.11
N PHE A 332 -24.99 1.53 -4.62
CA PHE A 332 -23.78 1.47 -3.80
C PHE A 332 -24.13 1.35 -2.30
N LYS A 333 -23.46 0.41 -1.63
CA LYS A 333 -23.48 0.30 -0.16
C LYS A 333 -22.40 1.16 0.49
N VAL A 334 -21.31 1.39 -0.24
CA VAL A 334 -20.12 2.05 0.27
C VAL A 334 -19.57 3.03 -0.77
N LEU A 335 -19.26 4.25 -0.35
CA LEU A 335 -18.57 5.26 -1.16
C LEU A 335 -17.24 5.63 -0.50
N TYR A 336 -16.12 5.36 -1.17
CA TYR A 336 -14.80 5.80 -0.73
C TYR A 336 -14.44 7.16 -1.32
N THR A 337 -13.84 8.05 -0.52
CA THR A 337 -13.36 9.35 -0.99
C THR A 337 -12.18 9.83 -0.17
N THR A 338 -11.53 10.91 -0.61
CA THR A 338 -10.42 11.54 0.12
C THR A 338 -10.90 12.78 0.87
N PRO A 339 -10.21 13.21 1.93
CA PRO A 339 -10.56 14.42 2.69
C PRO A 339 -10.64 15.68 1.80
N GLU A 340 -9.76 15.79 0.79
CA GLU A 340 -9.75 16.93 -0.12
C GLU A 340 -11.01 16.95 -1.01
N VAL A 341 -11.42 15.79 -1.52
CA VAL A 341 -12.56 15.71 -2.44
C VAL A 341 -13.85 15.99 -1.71
N ILE A 342 -14.08 15.35 -0.56
CA ILE A 342 -15.34 15.50 0.18
C ILE A 342 -15.56 16.93 0.70
N THR A 343 -14.47 17.69 0.90
CA THR A 343 -14.53 19.10 1.32
C THR A 343 -14.67 20.07 0.14
N THR A 344 -14.04 19.79 -1.00
CA THR A 344 -13.96 20.74 -2.13
C THR A 344 -14.97 20.49 -3.25
N ASP A 345 -15.35 19.24 -3.51
CA ASP A 345 -16.25 18.89 -4.62
C ASP A 345 -17.71 19.26 -4.28
N LYS A 346 -18.19 20.34 -4.90
CA LYS A 346 -19.53 20.88 -4.66
C LYS A 346 -20.64 19.92 -5.09
N LEU A 347 -20.49 19.29 -6.25
CA LEU A 347 -21.51 18.40 -6.79
C LEU A 347 -21.68 17.16 -5.91
N LEU A 348 -20.57 16.59 -5.41
CA LEU A 348 -20.63 15.52 -4.42
C LEU A 348 -21.38 15.97 -3.17
N ARG A 349 -21.04 17.14 -2.60
CA ARG A 349 -21.72 17.66 -1.40
C ARG A 349 -23.22 17.86 -1.60
N ASP A 350 -23.64 18.41 -2.73
CA ASP A 350 -25.06 18.61 -3.03
C ASP A 350 -25.81 17.27 -3.10
N ILE A 351 -25.20 16.24 -3.70
CA ILE A 351 -25.76 14.88 -3.75
C ILE A 351 -25.85 14.28 -2.34
N LEU A 352 -24.79 14.41 -1.53
CA LEU A 352 -24.79 13.89 -0.16
C LEU A 352 -25.84 14.59 0.71
N LEU A 353 -26.04 15.89 0.58
CA LEU A 353 -27.12 16.62 1.27
C LEU A 353 -28.51 16.10 0.86
N SER A 354 -28.71 15.81 -0.43
CA SER A 354 -29.97 15.20 -0.92
C SER A 354 -30.18 13.79 -0.39
N LEU A 355 -29.12 13.00 -0.23
CA LEU A 355 -29.20 11.67 0.39
C LEU A 355 -29.45 11.77 1.91
N HIS A 356 -28.90 12.78 2.56
CA HIS A 356 -29.13 13.01 3.99
C HIS A 356 -30.59 13.38 4.28
N SER A 357 -31.19 14.25 3.47
CA SER A 357 -32.58 14.70 3.66
C SER A 357 -33.60 13.56 3.55
N THR A 358 -33.26 12.50 2.83
CA THR A 358 -34.07 11.28 2.68
C THR A 358 -33.71 10.18 3.69
N GLY A 359 -32.74 10.42 4.58
CA GLY A 359 -32.25 9.41 5.53
C GLY A 359 -31.43 8.30 4.89
N ALA A 360 -30.97 8.48 3.65
CA ALA A 360 -30.23 7.49 2.88
C ALA A 360 -28.72 7.47 3.18
N ILE A 361 -28.21 8.36 4.05
CA ILE A 361 -26.85 8.26 4.58
C ILE A 361 -26.89 7.51 5.90
N GLN A 362 -26.12 6.42 5.98
CA GLN A 362 -26.07 5.57 7.15
C GLN A 362 -25.06 6.06 8.18
N GLN A 363 -23.83 6.33 7.75
CA GLN A 363 -22.71 6.71 8.61
C GLN A 363 -21.57 7.34 7.81
N PHE A 364 -20.74 8.12 8.49
CA PHE A 364 -19.42 8.51 8.01
C PHE A 364 -18.35 7.66 8.68
N VAL A 365 -17.33 7.28 7.92
CA VAL A 365 -16.17 6.54 8.41
C VAL A 365 -14.92 7.34 8.10
N ILE A 366 -14.12 7.64 9.13
CA ILE A 366 -12.80 8.22 9.00
C ILE A 366 -11.79 7.08 9.17
N ASP A 367 -11.21 6.64 8.07
CA ASP A 367 -10.11 5.68 8.08
C ASP A 367 -8.78 6.39 8.35
N GLU A 368 -7.86 5.71 9.03
CA GLU A 368 -6.61 6.26 9.56
C GLU A 368 -6.80 7.61 10.28
N ALA A 369 -7.75 7.66 11.22
CA ALA A 369 -8.17 8.87 11.93
C ALA A 369 -7.03 9.63 12.65
N HIS A 370 -5.89 8.97 12.91
CA HIS A 370 -4.70 9.63 13.45
C HIS A 370 -4.15 10.74 12.53
N CYS A 371 -4.46 10.72 11.22
CA CYS A 371 -4.07 11.75 10.26
C CYS A 371 -4.69 13.12 10.54
N VAL A 372 -5.77 13.18 11.33
CA VAL A 372 -6.44 14.44 11.72
C VAL A 372 -5.56 15.24 12.70
N SER A 373 -4.82 14.55 13.58
CA SER A 373 -4.01 15.17 14.64
C SER A 373 -2.64 15.61 14.10
N GLN A 374 -2.21 16.83 14.45
CA GLN A 374 -0.86 17.33 14.14
C GLN A 374 0.25 16.55 14.85
N TRP A 375 -0.10 15.95 15.99
CA TRP A 375 0.77 15.09 16.79
C TRP A 375 0.73 13.64 16.31
N GLY A 376 -0.21 13.30 15.43
CA GLY A 376 -0.24 12.07 14.66
C GLY A 376 1.01 11.91 13.79
N HIS A 377 1.45 10.66 13.63
CA HIS A 377 2.64 10.33 12.85
C HIS A 377 2.49 10.60 11.35
N ASP A 378 1.26 10.76 10.83
CA ASP A 378 0.99 11.09 9.43
C ASP A 378 -0.06 12.20 9.26
N PHE A 379 0.11 13.32 9.99
CA PHE A 379 -0.77 14.48 9.89
C PHE A 379 -1.02 14.92 8.45
N ARG A 380 -2.31 15.10 8.11
CA ARG A 380 -2.76 15.56 6.80
C ARG A 380 -3.76 16.71 6.97
N PRO A 381 -3.38 17.95 6.60
CA PRO A 381 -4.17 19.15 6.86
C PRO A 381 -5.63 19.08 6.38
N SER A 382 -5.91 18.48 5.23
CA SER A 382 -7.26 18.38 4.67
C SER A 382 -8.26 17.63 5.56
N TYR A 383 -7.80 16.81 6.50
CA TYR A 383 -8.68 16.21 7.51
C TYR A 383 -9.26 17.21 8.50
N THR A 384 -8.58 18.33 8.78
CA THR A 384 -9.12 19.34 9.70
C THR A 384 -10.35 20.03 9.13
N ASP A 385 -10.48 20.04 7.81
CA ASP A 385 -11.62 20.63 7.10
C ASP A 385 -12.82 19.67 7.04
N VAL A 386 -12.63 18.37 7.29
CA VAL A 386 -13.71 17.38 7.35
C VAL A 386 -14.71 17.72 8.45
N LYS A 387 -14.28 18.40 9.53
CA LYS A 387 -15.20 18.89 10.58
C LYS A 387 -16.31 19.78 10.03
N LEU A 388 -16.03 20.52 8.94
CA LEU A 388 -17.01 21.43 8.32
C LEU A 388 -18.20 20.66 7.75
N ILE A 389 -17.96 19.42 7.32
CA ILE A 389 -18.97 18.54 6.77
C ILE A 389 -19.92 18.11 7.88
N PHE A 390 -19.42 17.72 9.05
CA PHE A 390 -20.25 17.16 10.12
C PHE A 390 -21.32 18.12 10.67
N TYR A 391 -21.14 19.44 10.52
CA TYR A 391 -22.19 20.41 10.83
C TYR A 391 -23.46 20.22 9.99
N ASP A 392 -23.32 19.77 8.74
CA ASP A 392 -24.44 19.54 7.82
C ASP A 392 -25.15 18.19 8.09
N TYR A 393 -24.54 17.29 8.87
CA TYR A 393 -25.05 15.94 9.14
C TYR A 393 -25.13 15.62 10.65
N PRO A 394 -25.81 16.43 11.47
CA PRO A 394 -25.75 16.33 12.93
C PRO A 394 -26.33 15.02 13.52
N LYS A 395 -27.13 14.29 12.74
CA LYS A 395 -27.75 13.00 13.15
C LYS A 395 -27.03 11.77 12.58
N THR A 396 -26.02 11.96 11.74
CA THR A 396 -25.31 10.86 11.09
C THR A 396 -24.12 10.44 11.95
N PRO A 397 -24.03 9.17 12.37
CA PRO A 397 -22.93 8.73 13.23
C PRO A 397 -21.59 8.76 12.50
N VAL A 398 -20.53 9.08 13.24
CA VAL A 398 -19.15 9.08 12.76
C VAL A 398 -18.36 7.96 13.43
N LEU A 399 -17.83 7.04 12.62
CA LEU A 399 -16.91 6.00 13.03
C LEU A 399 -15.47 6.41 12.66
N MET A 400 -14.58 6.47 13.63
CA MET A 400 -13.15 6.75 13.43
C MET A 400 -12.35 5.48 13.68
N LEU A 401 -11.44 5.14 12.77
CA LEU A 401 -10.64 3.92 12.82
C LEU A 401 -9.16 4.25 12.71
N THR A 402 -8.32 3.65 13.55
CA THR A 402 -6.86 3.76 13.42
C THR A 402 -6.15 2.52 13.96
N ALA A 403 -5.00 2.21 13.38
CA ALA A 403 -4.14 1.11 13.85
C ALA A 403 -3.36 1.45 15.12
N SER A 404 -2.96 2.71 15.25
CA SER A 404 -2.00 3.16 16.25
C SER A 404 -2.30 4.61 16.60
N ALA A 405 -2.89 4.83 17.78
CA ALA A 405 -3.07 6.15 18.35
C ALA A 405 -2.87 6.06 19.86
N THR A 406 -2.19 7.05 20.42
CA THR A 406 -2.12 7.24 21.87
C THR A 406 -3.41 7.89 22.36
N THR A 407 -3.64 7.87 23.67
CA THR A 407 -4.82 8.52 24.28
C THR A 407 -4.87 10.01 23.95
N GLU A 408 -3.74 10.69 23.92
CA GLU A 408 -3.64 12.12 23.56
C GLU A 408 -4.08 12.37 22.12
N VAL A 409 -3.64 11.52 21.17
CA VAL A 409 -4.04 11.61 19.76
C VAL A 409 -5.55 11.39 19.65
N VAL A 410 -6.11 10.39 20.33
CA VAL A 410 -7.57 10.15 20.31
C VAL A 410 -8.34 11.38 20.79
N SER A 411 -7.97 11.95 21.94
CA SER A 411 -8.61 13.14 22.50
C SER A 411 -8.51 14.34 21.56
N GLU A 412 -7.36 14.53 20.92
CA GLU A 412 -7.16 15.63 19.99
C GLU A 412 -7.98 15.47 18.71
N VAL A 413 -8.02 14.28 18.11
CA VAL A 413 -8.81 14.03 16.90
C VAL A 413 -10.29 14.32 17.16
N VAL A 414 -10.83 13.84 18.28
CA VAL A 414 -12.22 14.12 18.68
C VAL A 414 -12.46 15.62 18.83
N ALA A 415 -11.52 16.34 19.47
CA ALA A 415 -11.61 17.79 19.64
C ALA A 415 -11.54 18.56 18.31
N ILE A 416 -10.63 18.19 17.39
CA ILE A 416 -10.48 18.84 16.08
C ILE A 416 -11.74 18.65 15.24
N LEU A 417 -12.33 17.46 15.26
CA LEU A 417 -13.55 17.14 14.51
C LEU A 417 -14.82 17.73 15.15
N GLY A 418 -14.73 18.25 16.37
CA GLY A 418 -15.86 18.85 17.08
C GLY A 418 -16.95 17.84 17.45
N LEU A 419 -16.60 16.56 17.62
CA LEU A 419 -17.55 15.50 17.94
C LEU A 419 -17.79 15.41 19.45
N THR A 420 -19.05 15.22 19.84
CA THR A 420 -19.44 14.95 21.23
C THR A 420 -19.92 13.50 21.38
N ASP A 421 -19.98 13.02 22.63
CA ASP A 421 -20.52 11.70 22.98
C ASP A 421 -19.87 10.53 22.22
N VAL A 422 -18.54 10.60 22.06
CA VAL A 422 -17.76 9.60 21.33
C VAL A 422 -17.42 8.40 22.25
N GLU A 423 -17.87 7.21 21.88
CA GLU A 423 -17.45 5.96 22.54
C GLU A 423 -16.05 5.57 22.05
N VAL A 424 -15.07 5.51 22.96
CA VAL A 424 -13.70 5.09 22.63
C VAL A 424 -13.51 3.60 22.94
N ILE A 425 -13.22 2.82 21.90
CA ILE A 425 -13.02 1.37 21.97
C ILE A 425 -11.56 1.07 21.57
N THR A 426 -10.76 0.68 22.56
CA THR A 426 -9.35 0.31 22.34
C THR A 426 -9.17 -1.20 22.55
N SER A 427 -8.56 -1.87 21.57
CA SER A 427 -8.14 -3.27 21.68
C SER A 427 -6.76 -3.40 22.30
N ASP A 428 -6.42 -4.59 22.77
CA ASP A 428 -5.07 -4.92 23.19
C ASP A 428 -4.07 -4.73 22.03
N PHE A 429 -2.93 -4.10 22.31
CA PHE A 429 -1.81 -3.97 21.36
C PHE A 429 -0.80 -5.10 21.55
N ASP A 430 -0.99 -5.98 22.53
CA ASP A 430 -0.14 -7.12 22.73
C ASP A 430 -0.18 -8.09 21.54
N ARG A 431 1.00 -8.38 21.00
CA ARG A 431 1.26 -9.47 20.08
C ARG A 431 2.23 -10.45 20.73
N PRO A 432 1.73 -11.49 21.44
CA PRO A 432 2.57 -12.40 22.21
C PRO A 432 3.49 -13.27 21.35
N ASN A 433 3.30 -13.30 20.03
CA ASN A 433 4.13 -14.04 19.11
C ASN A 433 5.33 -13.25 18.57
N LEU A 434 5.43 -11.94 18.84
CA LEU A 434 6.53 -11.09 18.37
C LEU A 434 7.69 -11.11 19.36
N VAL A 435 8.92 -11.25 18.83
CA VAL A 435 10.17 -11.20 19.59
C VAL A 435 10.92 -9.92 19.25
N TYR A 436 11.18 -9.07 20.24
CA TYR A 436 11.71 -7.72 20.02
C TYR A 436 13.22 -7.66 20.31
N LEU A 437 14.01 -7.27 19.32
CA LEU A 437 15.47 -7.17 19.40
C LEU A 437 15.92 -5.78 18.92
N VAL A 438 16.76 -5.10 19.70
CA VAL A 438 17.35 -3.81 19.31
C VAL A 438 18.87 -3.92 19.32
N GLN A 439 19.50 -3.58 18.21
CA GLN A 439 20.94 -3.75 18.02
C GLN A 439 21.59 -2.49 17.46
N GLN A 440 22.85 -2.24 17.81
CA GLN A 440 23.62 -1.17 17.17
C GLN A 440 24.09 -1.62 15.79
N LYS A 441 23.89 -0.76 14.80
CA LYS A 441 24.37 -0.97 13.43
C LYS A 441 25.90 -0.88 13.40
N SER A 442 26.53 -1.84 12.73
CA SER A 442 27.99 -1.97 12.62
C SER A 442 28.37 -2.52 11.24
N SER A 443 29.66 -2.74 10.98
CA SER A 443 30.11 -3.40 9.76
C SER A 443 29.59 -4.84 9.60
N LYS A 444 29.16 -5.48 10.70
CA LYS A 444 28.61 -6.85 10.69
C LYS A 444 27.10 -6.92 10.41
N THR A 445 26.39 -5.79 10.39
CA THR A 445 24.92 -5.78 10.31
C THR A 445 24.36 -6.55 9.12
N VAL A 446 25.01 -6.49 7.95
CA VAL A 446 24.56 -7.28 6.78
C VAL A 446 24.70 -8.79 7.04
N ALA A 447 25.80 -9.23 7.65
CA ALA A 447 26.00 -10.63 8.03
C ALA A 447 24.97 -11.07 9.09
N ASP A 448 24.71 -10.22 10.10
CA ASP A 448 23.69 -10.50 11.11
C ASP A 448 22.30 -10.65 10.46
N ILE A 449 21.96 -9.82 9.48
CA ILE A 449 20.70 -9.93 8.72
C ILE A 449 20.68 -11.25 7.94
N VAL A 450 21.76 -11.61 7.24
CA VAL A 450 21.87 -12.89 6.51
C VAL A 450 21.62 -14.06 7.45
N ASP A 451 22.25 -14.09 8.63
CA ASP A 451 22.07 -15.17 9.61
C ASP A 451 20.63 -15.26 10.13
N ILE A 452 19.95 -14.11 10.27
CA ILE A 452 18.54 -14.05 10.68
C ILE A 452 17.63 -14.60 9.58
N VAL A 453 17.82 -14.17 8.33
CA VAL A 453 16.87 -14.45 7.23
C VAL A 453 17.11 -15.79 6.56
N LYS A 454 18.35 -16.27 6.50
CA LYS A 454 18.73 -17.53 5.83
C LYS A 454 17.88 -18.75 6.22
N PRO A 455 17.55 -18.99 7.50
CA PRO A 455 16.68 -20.12 7.88
C PRO A 455 15.18 -19.85 7.68
N LEU A 456 14.78 -18.66 7.23
CA LEU A 456 13.38 -18.23 7.14
C LEU A 456 12.90 -18.25 5.70
N SER A 457 11.61 -18.53 5.49
CA SER A 457 11.00 -18.51 4.17
C SER A 457 10.50 -17.13 3.72
N CYS A 458 10.25 -16.21 4.66
CA CYS A 458 9.68 -14.91 4.35
C CYS A 458 10.06 -13.83 5.38
N SER A 459 10.67 -12.75 4.90
CA SER A 459 11.09 -11.61 5.72
C SER A 459 10.86 -10.27 5.02
N LEU A 460 10.74 -9.21 5.82
CA LEU A 460 10.69 -7.81 5.37
C LEU A 460 11.86 -7.03 5.97
N VAL A 461 12.50 -6.18 5.17
CA VAL A 461 13.60 -5.33 5.61
C VAL A 461 13.33 -3.87 5.28
N TYR A 462 13.03 -3.07 6.30
CA TYR A 462 12.76 -1.64 6.19
C TYR A 462 14.04 -0.81 6.14
N CYS A 463 14.14 0.04 5.11
CA CYS A 463 15.23 0.98 4.92
C CYS A 463 14.71 2.43 4.84
N SER A 464 15.61 3.39 5.06
CA SER A 464 15.26 4.81 5.15
C SER A 464 15.18 5.53 3.80
N SER A 465 15.81 4.96 2.76
CA SER A 465 15.91 5.54 1.42
C SER A 465 15.81 4.48 0.33
N ARG A 466 15.54 4.93 -0.91
CA ARG A 466 15.44 4.07 -2.09
C ARG A 466 16.78 3.41 -2.41
N THR A 467 17.84 4.22 -2.44
CA THR A 467 19.22 3.78 -2.64
C THR A 467 19.64 2.76 -1.59
N GLU A 468 19.29 2.98 -0.31
CA GLU A 468 19.61 2.02 0.75
C GLU A 468 18.86 0.68 0.56
N CYS A 469 17.61 0.71 0.07
CA CYS A 469 16.88 -0.53 -0.27
C CYS A 469 17.59 -1.31 -1.39
N GLU A 470 17.95 -0.62 -2.47
CA GLU A 470 18.61 -1.20 -3.65
C GLU A 470 19.97 -1.79 -3.28
N GLU A 471 20.81 -1.03 -2.58
CA GLU A 471 22.12 -1.47 -2.12
C GLU A 471 22.05 -2.65 -1.15
N LEU A 472 21.13 -2.61 -0.19
CA LEU A 472 20.97 -3.71 0.77
C LEU A 472 20.46 -4.97 0.08
N SER A 473 19.49 -4.83 -0.83
CA SER A 473 18.99 -5.98 -1.60
C SER A 473 20.12 -6.64 -2.40
N ALA A 474 20.94 -5.86 -3.11
CA ALA A 474 22.07 -6.39 -3.87
C ALA A 474 23.11 -7.09 -2.97
N LYS A 475 23.36 -6.55 -1.76
CA LYS A 475 24.24 -7.20 -0.77
C LYS A 475 23.67 -8.51 -0.23
N LEU A 476 22.35 -8.63 -0.09
CA LEU A 476 21.71 -9.88 0.32
C LEU A 476 21.74 -10.92 -0.81
N GLU A 477 21.49 -10.49 -2.05
CA GLU A 477 21.61 -11.34 -3.24
C GLU A 477 23.02 -11.94 -3.39
N SER A 478 24.07 -11.17 -3.10
CA SER A 478 25.45 -11.68 -3.13
C SER A 478 25.75 -12.74 -2.06
N HIS A 479 24.90 -12.87 -1.05
CA HIS A 479 24.94 -13.92 -0.03
C HIS A 479 23.92 -15.05 -0.30
N SER A 480 23.46 -15.17 -1.55
CA SER A 480 22.49 -16.18 -2.00
C SER A 480 21.13 -16.12 -1.31
N ILE A 481 20.70 -14.91 -0.92
CA ILE A 481 19.35 -14.64 -0.41
C ILE A 481 18.48 -14.12 -1.56
N MET A 482 17.29 -14.70 -1.74
CA MET A 482 16.34 -14.24 -2.75
C MET A 482 15.69 -12.92 -2.30
N SER A 483 16.32 -11.80 -2.63
CA SER A 483 15.95 -10.46 -2.17
C SER A 483 15.67 -9.51 -3.32
N LYS A 484 14.62 -8.68 -3.21
CA LYS A 484 14.40 -7.53 -4.12
C LYS A 484 14.10 -6.24 -3.37
N ALA A 485 14.46 -5.12 -3.98
CA ALA A 485 14.10 -3.80 -3.49
C ALA A 485 12.65 -3.45 -3.86
N TYR A 486 11.96 -2.67 -3.01
CA TYR A 486 10.61 -2.16 -3.26
C TYR A 486 10.47 -0.73 -2.74
N HIS A 487 10.20 0.22 -3.63
CA HIS A 487 9.97 1.62 -3.24
C HIS A 487 9.09 2.38 -4.23
N GLY A 488 8.57 3.54 -3.80
CA GLY A 488 7.55 4.30 -4.53
C GLY A 488 7.99 4.92 -5.87
N SER A 489 9.28 4.93 -6.23
CA SER A 489 9.71 5.36 -7.58
C SER A 489 9.69 4.26 -8.63
N MET A 490 9.45 3.01 -8.22
CA MET A 490 9.28 1.91 -9.17
C MET A 490 7.91 2.02 -9.87
N SER A 491 7.85 1.55 -11.13
CA SER A 491 6.61 1.52 -11.89
C SER A 491 5.53 0.68 -11.18
N LYS A 492 4.25 1.00 -11.43
CA LYS A 492 3.13 0.24 -10.85
C LYS A 492 3.19 -1.24 -11.27
N GLN A 493 3.56 -1.52 -12.53
CA GLN A 493 3.73 -2.88 -13.03
C GLN A 493 4.82 -3.65 -12.26
N LEU A 494 6.00 -3.05 -12.08
CA LEU A 494 7.10 -3.71 -11.38
C LEU A 494 6.76 -3.97 -9.90
N ARG A 495 6.16 -2.98 -9.21
CA ARG A 495 5.71 -3.15 -7.83
C ARG A 495 4.69 -4.29 -7.69
N SER A 496 3.73 -4.37 -8.61
CA SER A 496 2.73 -5.45 -8.62
C SER A 496 3.37 -6.83 -8.83
N SER A 497 4.31 -6.94 -9.78
CA SER A 497 5.03 -8.19 -10.04
C SER A 497 5.86 -8.65 -8.84
N LEU A 498 6.63 -7.74 -8.22
CA LEU A 498 7.44 -8.05 -7.03
C LEU A 498 6.58 -8.42 -5.82
N TYR A 499 5.45 -7.72 -5.63
CA TYR A 499 4.50 -8.07 -4.59
C TYR A 499 3.94 -9.48 -4.79
N THR A 500 3.55 -9.82 -6.03
CA THR A 500 3.02 -11.15 -6.37
C THR A 500 4.05 -12.25 -6.11
N GLN A 501 5.30 -12.07 -6.56
CA GLN A 501 6.39 -13.01 -6.33
C GLN A 501 6.67 -13.22 -4.83
N TRP A 502 6.69 -12.14 -4.04
CA TRP A 502 6.87 -12.22 -2.59
C TRP A 502 5.68 -12.87 -1.88
N MET A 503 4.46 -12.61 -2.36
CA MET A 503 3.25 -13.28 -1.86
C MET A 503 3.27 -14.78 -2.17
N ALA A 504 3.72 -15.19 -3.36
CA ALA A 504 3.86 -16.59 -3.78
C ALA A 504 4.99 -17.32 -3.05
N GLY A 505 6.00 -16.60 -2.57
CA GLY A 505 7.16 -17.17 -1.88
C GLY A 505 8.41 -17.32 -2.74
N ASP A 506 8.38 -16.81 -3.98
CA ASP A 506 9.54 -16.78 -4.89
C ASP A 506 10.66 -15.85 -4.37
N LEU A 507 10.27 -14.84 -3.58
CA LEU A 507 11.17 -13.92 -2.89
C LEU A 507 11.14 -14.18 -1.39
N GLN A 508 12.30 -14.50 -0.83
CA GLN A 508 12.50 -14.70 0.60
C GLN A 508 12.48 -13.37 1.36
N VAL A 509 13.07 -12.33 0.78
CA VAL A 509 13.23 -11.02 1.41
C VAL A 509 12.74 -9.91 0.48
N LEU A 510 11.99 -8.96 1.05
CA LEU A 510 11.70 -7.70 0.38
C LEU A 510 12.31 -6.54 1.16
N CYS A 511 13.28 -5.85 0.54
CA CYS A 511 13.92 -4.65 1.08
C CYS A 511 13.11 -3.42 0.66
N CYS A 512 12.45 -2.75 1.60
CA CYS A 512 11.47 -1.73 1.29
C CYS A 512 11.59 -0.44 2.09
N THR A 513 11.14 0.67 1.51
CA THR A 513 10.88 1.89 2.29
C THR A 513 9.50 1.81 2.96
N SER A 514 9.12 2.85 3.71
CA SER A 514 7.76 2.99 4.25
C SER A 514 6.64 2.94 3.19
N ALA A 515 6.99 3.08 1.90
CA ALA A 515 6.06 2.90 0.79
C ALA A 515 5.50 1.46 0.70
N PHE A 516 6.15 0.47 1.30
CA PHE A 516 5.64 -0.89 1.41
C PHE A 516 4.98 -1.10 2.76
N GLY A 517 3.65 -1.18 2.75
CA GLY A 517 2.94 -1.53 3.97
C GLY A 517 1.43 -1.36 3.92
N MET A 518 0.91 -0.36 3.24
CA MET A 518 -0.55 -0.28 3.11
C MET A 518 -1.06 -1.52 2.35
N GLY A 519 -2.12 -2.17 2.86
CA GLY A 519 -2.72 -3.34 2.23
C GLY A 519 -1.99 -4.69 2.37
N VAL A 520 -0.73 -4.73 2.82
CA VAL A 520 0.04 -6.00 2.90
C VAL A 520 -0.60 -6.95 3.92
N ASN A 521 -1.03 -8.13 3.44
CA ASN A 521 -1.67 -9.18 4.25
C ASN A 521 -1.09 -10.58 4.01
N LYS A 522 0.23 -10.72 4.16
CA LYS A 522 0.89 -12.04 4.19
C LYS A 522 0.91 -12.58 5.61
N SER A 523 0.35 -13.77 5.84
CA SER A 523 0.20 -14.33 7.19
C SER A 523 1.52 -14.79 7.80
N ASN A 524 2.42 -15.31 6.96
CA ASN A 524 3.59 -16.09 7.35
C ASN A 524 4.93 -15.32 7.34
N VAL A 525 4.92 -14.01 7.56
CA VAL A 525 6.16 -13.21 7.68
C VAL A 525 6.86 -13.57 9.01
N ARG A 526 8.11 -14.06 8.93
CA ARG A 526 8.89 -14.60 10.07
C ARG A 526 9.91 -13.63 10.64
N ALA A 527 10.35 -12.65 9.86
CA ALA A 527 11.14 -11.54 10.37
C ALA A 527 10.71 -10.22 9.76
N VAL A 528 10.64 -9.19 10.61
CA VAL A 528 10.56 -7.78 10.20
C VAL A 528 11.80 -7.10 10.76
N ILE A 529 12.67 -6.64 9.86
CA ILE A 529 13.96 -6.06 10.20
C ILE A 529 13.96 -4.60 9.81
N HIS A 530 14.34 -3.70 10.71
CA HIS A 530 14.60 -2.31 10.41
C HIS A 530 16.10 -2.12 10.27
N TYR A 531 16.59 -2.07 9.03
CA TYR A 531 17.99 -1.75 8.76
C TYR A 531 18.31 -0.28 9.09
N SER A 532 17.28 0.56 9.09
CA SER A 532 17.34 1.98 9.45
C SER A 532 16.15 2.37 10.31
N LEU A 533 16.35 3.42 11.12
CA LEU A 533 15.34 3.90 12.06
C LEU A 533 14.02 4.27 11.34
N PRO A 534 12.86 3.76 11.81
CA PRO A 534 11.56 4.26 11.39
C PRO A 534 11.37 5.74 11.80
N ALA A 535 10.34 6.40 11.28
CA ALA A 535 10.14 7.82 11.57
C ALA A 535 9.50 8.11 12.94
N SER A 536 8.84 7.11 13.52
CA SER A 536 8.15 7.22 14.80
C SER A 536 8.00 5.85 15.47
N MET A 537 7.52 5.83 16.72
CA MET A 537 7.16 4.59 17.42
C MET A 537 5.92 3.94 16.80
N GLU A 538 4.99 4.75 16.28
CA GLU A 538 3.81 4.33 15.55
C GLU A 538 4.17 3.59 14.27
N ASP A 539 5.06 4.18 13.47
CA ASP A 539 5.56 3.53 12.24
C ASP A 539 6.24 2.21 12.57
N TYR A 540 7.08 2.19 13.61
CA TYR A 540 7.72 0.96 14.08
C TYR A 540 6.69 -0.11 14.42
N TYR A 541 5.69 0.24 15.24
CA TYR A 541 4.64 -0.68 15.67
C TYR A 541 3.80 -1.22 14.50
N GLN A 542 3.39 -0.35 13.58
CA GLN A 542 2.63 -0.76 12.39
C GLN A 542 3.43 -1.70 11.48
N GLN A 543 4.73 -1.40 11.30
CA GLN A 543 5.63 -2.16 10.44
C GLN A 543 5.92 -3.56 11.02
N ILE A 544 6.24 -3.67 12.31
CA ILE A 544 6.44 -4.96 12.96
C ILE A 544 5.14 -5.78 13.07
N GLY A 545 3.98 -5.12 13.15
CA GLY A 545 2.66 -5.76 13.17
C GLY A 545 2.31 -6.55 11.90
N ARG A 546 3.14 -6.43 10.84
CA ARG A 546 3.07 -7.24 9.61
C ARG A 546 3.62 -8.65 9.80
N GLY A 547 4.48 -8.83 10.80
CA GLY A 547 5.03 -10.12 11.20
C GLY A 547 3.99 -11.02 11.87
N GLY A 548 4.10 -12.33 11.64
CA GLY A 548 3.43 -13.34 12.47
C GLY A 548 1.92 -13.20 12.59
N ARG A 549 1.20 -12.92 11.50
CA ARG A 549 -0.27 -12.81 11.54
C ARG A 549 -0.97 -14.15 11.66
N ASP A 550 -0.27 -15.25 11.36
CA ASP A 550 -0.65 -16.63 11.68
C ASP A 550 -0.51 -16.99 13.17
N GLY A 551 -0.06 -16.05 14.02
CA GLY A 551 0.16 -16.28 15.44
C GLY A 551 1.47 -17.03 15.76
N LEU A 552 2.24 -17.43 14.74
CA LEU A 552 3.54 -18.07 14.95
C LEU A 552 4.62 -17.02 15.24
N GLN A 553 5.73 -17.49 15.82
CA GLN A 553 6.81 -16.61 16.24
C GLN A 553 7.37 -15.78 15.07
N CYS A 554 7.57 -14.48 15.31
CA CYS A 554 8.20 -13.58 14.34
C CYS A 554 9.23 -12.69 15.05
N LYS A 555 10.42 -12.58 14.46
CA LYS A 555 11.50 -11.71 14.97
C LYS A 555 11.33 -10.29 14.45
N CYS A 556 11.36 -9.32 15.36
CA CYS A 556 11.31 -7.89 15.09
C CYS A 556 12.66 -7.28 15.49
N VAL A 557 13.52 -7.00 14.51
CA VAL A 557 14.91 -6.59 14.76
C VAL A 557 15.11 -5.16 14.30
N LEU A 558 15.45 -4.25 15.22
CA LEU A 558 15.74 -2.87 14.91
C LEU A 558 17.23 -2.56 15.04
N PHE A 559 17.85 -2.20 13.92
CA PHE A 559 19.20 -1.68 13.88
C PHE A 559 19.18 -0.15 13.93
N PHE A 560 20.09 0.45 14.70
CA PHE A 560 20.25 1.89 14.74
C PHE A 560 21.72 2.31 14.91
N SER A 561 22.05 3.48 14.39
CA SER A 561 23.34 4.15 14.62
C SER A 561 23.15 5.63 14.95
N ALA A 562 24.21 6.24 15.48
CA ALA A 562 24.26 7.69 15.66
C ALA A 562 24.11 8.44 14.32
N THR A 563 24.65 7.88 13.23
CA THR A 563 24.52 8.46 11.89
C THR A 563 23.06 8.46 11.41
N ASP A 564 22.34 7.34 11.60
CA ASP A 564 20.92 7.26 11.25
C ASP A 564 20.12 8.32 12.03
N GLN A 565 20.42 8.50 13.31
CA GLN A 565 19.80 9.53 14.14
C GLN A 565 20.03 10.94 13.58
N ILE A 566 21.29 11.27 13.24
CA ILE A 566 21.65 12.58 12.68
C ILE A 566 20.90 12.83 11.37
N CYS A 567 20.95 11.89 10.43
CA CYS A 567 20.27 12.00 9.15
C CYS A 567 18.75 12.10 9.32
N HIS A 568 18.17 11.45 10.34
CA HIS A 568 16.74 11.55 10.62
C HIS A 568 16.35 12.94 11.12
N VAL A 569 17.04 13.46 12.13
CA VAL A 569 16.78 14.80 12.68
C VAL A 569 16.95 15.87 11.60
N GLN A 570 18.01 15.79 10.79
CA GLN A 570 18.22 16.72 9.68
C GLN A 570 17.06 16.73 8.68
N ARG A 571 16.50 15.57 8.34
CA ARG A 571 15.32 15.46 7.46
C ARG A 571 14.09 16.10 8.08
N ILE A 572 13.87 15.92 9.39
CA ILE A 572 12.79 16.59 10.11
C ILE A 572 12.95 18.11 10.03
N PHE A 573 14.12 18.65 10.35
CA PHE A 573 14.38 20.09 10.26
C PHE A 573 14.22 20.62 8.83
N ALA A 574 14.77 19.93 7.83
CA ALA A 574 14.67 20.35 6.44
C ALA A 574 13.22 20.44 5.93
N LYS A 575 12.32 19.57 6.45
CA LYS A 575 10.92 19.52 6.04
C LYS A 575 10.01 20.48 6.84
N TYR A 576 10.31 20.69 8.13
CA TYR A 576 9.39 21.36 9.07
C TYR A 576 9.95 22.65 9.69
N ASN A 577 11.13 23.14 9.31
CA ASN A 577 11.73 24.36 9.90
C ASN A 577 10.83 25.62 9.89
N LYS A 578 9.87 25.72 8.97
CA LYS A 578 8.92 26.84 8.88
C LYS A 578 7.72 26.72 9.82
N ASP A 579 7.47 25.54 10.38
CA ASP A 579 6.35 25.26 11.27
C ASP A 579 6.89 24.71 12.60
N SER A 580 7.03 25.60 13.58
CA SER A 580 7.58 25.28 14.90
C SER A 580 6.77 24.20 15.63
N ALA A 581 5.44 24.21 15.49
CA ALA A 581 4.56 23.24 16.14
C ALA A 581 4.74 21.86 15.53
N ALA A 582 4.70 21.75 14.19
CA ALA A 582 4.92 20.49 13.50
C ALA A 582 6.35 19.96 13.73
N LEU A 583 7.36 20.84 13.70
CA LEU A 583 8.75 20.49 14.00
C LEU A 583 8.88 19.87 15.40
N SER A 584 8.33 20.53 16.41
CA SER A 584 8.35 20.07 17.80
C SER A 584 7.66 18.71 17.96
N ALA A 585 6.47 18.54 17.36
CA ALA A 585 5.74 17.26 17.37
C ALA A 585 6.55 16.12 16.75
N ARG A 586 7.18 16.33 15.59
CA ARG A 586 7.99 15.31 14.90
C ARG A 586 9.26 14.95 15.67
N LEU A 587 9.92 15.94 16.28
CA LEU A 587 11.06 15.68 17.15
C LEU A 587 10.66 14.89 18.39
N LYS A 588 9.51 15.20 19.01
CA LYS A 588 8.96 14.44 20.15
C LYS A 588 8.68 12.97 19.80
N ASN A 589 8.04 12.71 18.66
CA ASN A 589 7.76 11.34 18.21
C ASN A 589 9.06 10.56 17.94
N PHE A 590 10.05 11.21 17.33
CA PHE A 590 11.36 10.61 17.11
C PHE A 590 12.15 10.37 18.42
N GLN A 591 12.06 11.28 19.38
CA GLN A 591 12.66 11.11 20.72
C GLN A 591 12.07 9.91 21.46
N ALA A 592 10.78 9.61 21.30
CA ALA A 592 10.17 8.41 21.85
C ALA A 592 10.79 7.14 21.26
N LEU A 593 11.02 7.11 19.94
CA LEU A 593 11.70 5.99 19.27
C LEU A 593 13.15 5.84 19.75
N MET A 594 13.88 6.96 19.89
CA MET A 594 15.24 6.92 20.43
C MET A 594 15.27 6.49 21.90
N SER A 595 14.27 6.86 22.70
CA SER A 595 14.09 6.35 24.07
C SER A 595 13.97 4.84 24.08
N TYR A 596 13.16 4.29 23.17
CA TYR A 596 12.97 2.86 23.01
C TYR A 596 14.28 2.17 22.60
N CYS A 597 15.04 2.74 21.68
CA CYS A 597 16.30 2.15 21.20
C CYS A 597 17.39 2.14 22.27
N LEU A 598 17.55 3.25 23.01
CA LEU A 598 18.58 3.43 24.02
C LEU A 598 18.25 2.77 25.37
N ASN A 599 16.99 2.40 25.59
CA ASN A 599 16.60 1.62 26.76
C ASN A 599 17.36 0.28 26.77
N LYS A 600 17.89 -0.13 27.92
CA LYS A 600 18.56 -1.42 28.13
C LYS A 600 18.15 -2.11 29.44
N HIS A 601 17.17 -1.55 30.16
CA HIS A 601 16.81 -1.98 31.52
C HIS A 601 15.33 -2.31 31.68
N LEU A 602 14.46 -1.74 30.84
CA LEU A 602 13.03 -2.08 30.83
C LEU A 602 12.73 -3.05 29.69
N CYS A 603 11.83 -4.01 29.93
CA CYS A 603 11.29 -4.87 28.88
C CYS A 603 10.81 -4.06 27.67
N ARG A 604 11.24 -4.44 26.46
CA ARG A 604 10.87 -3.77 25.21
C ARG A 604 9.36 -3.70 25.03
N LYS A 605 8.68 -4.82 25.24
CA LYS A 605 7.23 -4.95 25.10
C LYS A 605 6.50 -4.04 26.09
N ARG A 606 6.93 -4.00 27.35
CA ARG A 606 6.36 -3.08 28.35
C ARG A 606 6.48 -1.62 27.92
N VAL A 607 7.65 -1.20 27.44
CA VAL A 607 7.85 0.18 26.95
C VAL A 607 6.95 0.49 25.75
N LEU A 608 6.83 -0.45 24.81
CA LEU A 608 5.99 -0.31 23.63
C LEU A 608 4.49 -0.22 23.97
N LEU A 609 4.00 -1.07 24.86
CA LEU A 609 2.59 -1.05 25.30
C LEU A 609 2.29 0.22 26.11
N ASN A 610 3.20 0.63 27.00
CA ASN A 610 3.07 1.87 27.77
C ASN A 610 2.96 3.10 26.86
N TYR A 611 3.70 3.11 25.74
CA TYR A 611 3.61 4.18 24.75
C TYR A 611 2.19 4.35 24.19
N PHE A 612 1.44 3.26 24.01
CA PHE A 612 0.05 3.27 23.54
C PHE A 612 -0.98 3.27 24.68
N GLY A 613 -0.57 3.67 25.90
CA GLY A 613 -1.48 3.80 27.04
C GLY A 613 -1.84 2.47 27.72
N GLN A 614 -1.17 1.38 27.40
CA GLN A 614 -1.37 0.08 28.06
C GLN A 614 -0.28 -0.19 29.09
N SER A 615 -0.65 -0.40 30.34
CA SER A 615 0.28 -0.69 31.44
C SER A 615 0.28 -2.18 31.79
N PRO A 616 1.06 -3.03 31.10
CA PRO A 616 1.11 -4.44 31.42
C PRO A 616 1.71 -4.66 32.81
N LEU A 617 1.07 -5.54 33.59
CA LEU A 617 1.51 -5.87 34.96
C LEU A 617 2.81 -6.69 35.00
N LYS A 618 3.17 -7.35 33.90
CA LYS A 618 4.31 -8.27 33.82
C LYS A 618 5.15 -8.00 32.57
N ASP A 619 6.43 -8.31 32.69
CA ASP A 619 7.35 -8.30 31.55
C ASP A 619 7.11 -9.50 30.62
N CYS A 620 7.70 -9.44 29.42
CA CYS A 620 7.41 -10.35 28.31
C CYS A 620 7.93 -11.79 28.44
N ASN A 621 8.45 -12.19 29.61
CA ASN A 621 9.00 -13.53 29.85
C ASN A 621 9.94 -14.02 28.73
N CYS A 622 11.05 -13.29 28.49
CA CYS A 622 12.11 -13.63 27.52
C CYS A 622 11.77 -13.49 26.03
N GLN A 623 10.73 -12.73 25.67
CA GLN A 623 10.41 -12.36 24.28
C GLN A 623 11.06 -11.05 23.82
N CYS A 624 12.07 -10.56 24.54
CA CYS A 624 12.88 -9.43 24.08
C CYS A 624 14.32 -9.52 24.58
N ASP A 625 15.22 -8.85 23.86
CA ASP A 625 16.65 -8.73 24.17
C ASP A 625 16.93 -8.33 25.63
N VAL A 626 16.17 -7.39 26.20
CA VAL A 626 16.36 -6.94 27.58
C VAL A 626 15.95 -8.01 28.60
N CYS A 627 14.87 -8.77 28.34
CA CYS A 627 14.42 -9.82 29.26
C CYS A 627 15.22 -11.13 29.10
N THR A 628 15.87 -11.36 27.97
CA THR A 628 16.76 -12.51 27.78
C THR A 628 18.15 -12.25 28.37
N THR A 629 18.61 -10.99 28.34
CA THR A 629 19.90 -10.63 28.90
C THR A 629 19.77 -10.42 30.41
N GLN A 630 20.28 -11.34 31.22
CA GLN A 630 20.43 -11.11 32.66
C GLN A 630 21.41 -9.95 32.87
N CYS A 631 20.89 -8.77 33.21
CA CYS A 631 21.69 -7.56 33.40
C CYS A 631 21.49 -7.04 34.82
N ASN A 632 22.58 -6.74 35.52
CA ASN A 632 22.48 -5.97 36.76
C ASN A 632 22.42 -4.49 36.41
N THR A 633 21.26 -3.87 36.64
CA THR A 633 21.02 -2.45 36.40
C THR A 633 21.27 -1.66 37.67
N LYS A 634 22.23 -0.73 37.65
CA LYS A 634 22.46 0.19 38.75
C LYS A 634 21.81 1.54 38.43
N GLU A 635 20.92 1.99 39.29
CA GLU A 635 20.40 3.35 39.26
C GLU A 635 21.47 4.33 39.76
N LEU A 636 21.72 5.37 38.98
CA LEU A 636 22.68 6.42 39.26
C LEU A 636 21.95 7.76 39.30
N ASP A 637 22.15 8.53 40.36
CA ASP A 637 21.74 9.92 40.39
C ASP A 637 22.69 10.75 39.53
N ILE A 638 22.15 11.39 38.49
CA ILE A 638 22.92 12.19 37.54
C ILE A 638 22.62 13.68 37.65
N THR A 639 21.91 14.11 38.69
CA THR A 639 21.48 15.51 38.85
C THR A 639 22.67 16.46 38.81
N ASN A 640 23.70 16.18 39.60
CA ASN A 640 24.92 17.02 39.64
C ASN A 640 25.69 16.99 38.31
N TYR A 641 25.76 15.84 37.63
CA TYR A 641 26.40 15.77 36.32
C TYR A 641 25.66 16.63 35.30
N THR A 642 24.33 16.57 35.29
CA THR A 642 23.48 17.39 34.41
C THR A 642 23.71 18.88 34.63
N LEU A 643 23.80 19.33 35.89
CA LEU A 643 24.09 20.72 36.23
C LEU A 643 25.47 21.16 35.71
N SER A 644 26.50 20.35 35.95
CA SER A 644 27.86 20.62 35.43
C SER A 644 27.90 20.66 33.90
N ILE A 645 27.16 19.77 33.24
CA ILE A 645 27.05 19.72 31.77
C ILE A 645 26.35 20.97 31.23
N ALA A 646 25.24 21.38 31.84
CA ALA A 646 24.52 22.59 31.43
C ALA A 646 25.37 23.84 31.63
N ASN A 647 26.05 23.98 32.77
CA ASN A 647 26.98 25.08 33.02
C ASN A 647 28.13 25.08 32.00
N CYS A 648 28.62 23.91 31.59
CA CYS A 648 29.60 23.78 30.52
C CYS A 648 29.08 24.33 29.19
N ILE A 649 27.84 24.00 28.81
CA ILE A 649 27.19 24.49 27.59
C ILE A 649 26.96 26.02 27.64
N GLN A 650 26.50 26.55 28.78
CA GLN A 650 26.31 28.00 28.96
C GLN A 650 27.63 28.75 28.86
N LYS A 651 28.69 28.24 29.49
CA LYS A 651 30.03 28.84 29.43
C LYS A 651 30.60 28.85 28.01
N LEU A 652 30.39 27.77 27.25
CA LEU A 652 30.76 27.73 25.83
C LEU A 652 30.01 28.78 24.98
N LYS A 653 28.76 29.06 25.33
CA LYS A 653 27.95 30.07 24.65
C LYS A 653 28.43 31.49 24.95
N ASN A 654 28.73 31.78 26.23
CA ASN A 654 29.08 33.12 26.69
C ASN A 654 30.57 33.46 26.49
N ASP A 655 31.47 32.55 26.84
CA ASP A 655 32.90 32.85 26.99
C ASP A 655 33.75 32.35 25.80
N TYR A 656 33.18 31.51 24.93
CA TYR A 656 33.87 30.90 23.79
C TYR A 656 33.21 31.25 22.44
N ASN A 657 32.81 32.51 22.25
CA ASN A 657 32.23 33.03 21.00
C ASN A 657 31.05 32.21 20.47
N GLY A 658 30.14 31.76 21.35
CA GLY A 658 28.98 30.97 20.93
C GLY A 658 29.31 29.57 20.43
N LYS A 659 30.49 29.02 20.74
CA LYS A 659 30.94 27.75 20.18
C LYS A 659 30.07 26.58 20.63
N ARG A 660 29.63 25.78 19.67
CA ARG A 660 28.76 24.63 19.91
C ARG A 660 29.54 23.33 19.76
N LEU A 661 29.14 22.30 20.52
CA LEU A 661 29.79 20.99 20.51
C LEU A 661 28.83 19.89 20.10
N THR A 662 29.36 18.87 19.42
CA THR A 662 28.64 17.61 19.17
C THR A 662 28.57 16.76 20.44
N VAL A 663 27.64 15.80 20.49
CA VAL A 663 27.54 14.83 21.60
C VAL A 663 28.88 14.13 21.86
N LYS A 664 29.59 13.72 20.80
CA LYS A 664 30.90 13.05 20.92
C LYS A 664 31.99 13.95 21.50
N GLN A 665 32.03 15.22 21.10
CA GLN A 665 32.98 16.18 21.66
C GLN A 665 32.68 16.47 23.13
N LEU A 666 31.40 16.69 23.46
CA LEU A 666 30.97 16.91 24.84
C LEU A 666 31.23 15.68 25.71
N ALA A 667 30.99 14.46 25.19
CA ALA A 667 31.31 13.20 25.86
C ALA A 667 32.80 13.11 26.24
N ASN A 668 33.69 13.48 25.31
CA ASN A 668 35.14 13.50 25.58
C ASN A 668 35.52 14.50 26.68
N ILE A 669 34.84 15.65 26.77
CA ILE A 669 35.08 16.65 27.81
C ILE A 669 34.59 16.13 29.17
N ILE A 670 33.35 15.65 29.26
CA ILE A 670 32.76 15.22 30.53
C ILE A 670 33.44 13.97 31.09
N THR A 671 34.03 13.15 30.23
CA THR A 671 34.83 11.97 30.60
C THR A 671 36.30 12.29 30.88
N GLY A 672 36.71 13.56 30.73
CA GLY A 672 38.06 14.00 31.09
C GLY A 672 39.14 13.54 30.11
N LYS A 673 38.82 13.26 28.83
CA LYS A 673 39.83 12.87 27.85
C LYS A 673 40.86 13.99 27.65
N LYS A 674 42.13 13.59 27.53
CA LYS A 674 43.26 14.50 27.32
C LYS A 674 43.69 14.52 25.85
N THR A 675 42.79 14.93 24.96
CA THR A 675 43.15 15.10 23.54
C THR A 675 43.87 16.44 23.33
N SER A 676 44.75 16.50 22.33
CA SER A 676 45.45 17.74 21.96
C SER A 676 44.48 18.88 21.62
N GLU A 677 43.33 18.55 21.04
CA GLU A 677 42.25 19.51 20.75
C GLU A 677 41.65 20.12 22.03
N ILE A 678 41.35 19.30 23.05
CA ILE A 678 40.77 19.77 24.32
C ILE A 678 41.74 20.72 25.02
N ILE A 679 43.02 20.37 25.08
CA ILE A 679 44.05 21.19 25.73
C ILE A 679 44.25 22.50 24.97
N LYS A 680 44.43 22.44 23.63
CA LYS A 680 44.61 23.65 22.80
C LYS A 680 43.44 24.63 22.91
N LYS A 681 42.20 24.11 23.02
CA LYS A 681 40.99 24.91 23.15
C LYS A 681 40.65 25.29 24.59
N LYS A 682 41.49 24.91 25.57
CA LYS A 682 41.26 25.10 27.02
C LYS A 682 39.93 24.53 27.51
N TYR A 683 39.46 23.45 26.89
CA TYR A 683 38.22 22.77 27.29
C TYR A 683 38.38 21.96 28.59
N ASN A 684 39.61 21.71 29.01
CA ASN A 684 39.94 21.15 30.31
C ASN A 684 39.68 22.12 31.49
N GLU A 685 39.41 23.40 31.22
CA GLU A 685 39.08 24.42 32.23
C GLU A 685 37.57 24.65 32.37
N LEU A 686 36.76 23.91 31.60
CA LEU A 686 35.30 24.01 31.65
C LEU A 686 34.75 23.29 32.90
N PRO A 687 33.65 23.80 33.51
CA PRO A 687 33.09 23.25 34.75
C PRO A 687 32.55 21.81 34.63
N GLY A 688 32.33 21.33 33.40
CA GLY A 688 31.93 19.95 33.13
C GLY A 688 33.08 19.00 32.85
N TYR A 689 34.34 19.47 32.80
CA TYR A 689 35.46 18.61 32.44
C TYR A 689 35.70 17.52 33.49
N GLY A 690 35.70 16.26 33.04
CA GLY A 690 35.91 15.11 33.92
C GLY A 690 34.83 14.90 34.99
N CYS A 691 33.66 15.55 34.88
CA CYS A 691 32.59 15.38 35.87
C CYS A 691 32.02 13.96 35.88
N PHE A 692 32.15 13.21 34.78
CA PHE A 692 31.67 11.84 34.62
C PHE A 692 32.81 10.92 34.17
N MET A 693 33.68 10.50 35.10
CA MET A 693 34.90 9.70 34.87
C MET A 693 34.61 8.24 34.46
N GLU A 694 33.95 8.07 33.32
CA GLU A 694 33.60 6.79 32.70
C GLU A 694 34.18 6.73 31.28
N THR A 695 33.88 5.66 30.54
CA THR A 695 34.27 5.58 29.13
C THR A 695 33.52 6.61 28.29
N SER A 696 34.12 7.02 27.17
CA SER A 696 33.50 7.90 26.17
C SER A 696 32.12 7.40 25.71
N GLU A 697 31.96 6.09 25.57
CA GLU A 697 30.72 5.46 25.13
C GLU A 697 29.62 5.63 26.18
N GLN A 698 29.95 5.47 27.47
CA GLN A 698 29.02 5.73 28.57
C GLN A 698 28.67 7.22 28.66
N GLY A 699 29.64 8.11 28.43
CA GLY A 699 29.38 9.55 28.34
C GLY A 699 28.44 9.92 27.19
N GLU A 700 28.61 9.32 26.01
CA GLU A 700 27.67 9.50 24.89
C GLU A 700 26.27 8.97 25.23
N LEU A 701 26.17 7.80 25.87
CA LEU A 701 24.88 7.22 26.28
C LEU A 701 24.15 8.11 27.28
N LEU A 702 24.86 8.66 28.27
CA LEU A 702 24.35 9.62 29.23
C LEU A 702 23.81 10.87 28.52
N LEU A 703 24.62 11.49 27.67
CA LEU A 703 24.22 12.70 26.94
C LEU A 703 23.03 12.46 26.01
N ARG A 704 23.01 11.34 25.28
CA ARG A 704 21.86 10.98 24.44
C ARG A 704 20.60 10.76 25.27
N ARG A 705 20.72 10.20 26.47
CA ARG A 705 19.58 10.06 27.39
C ARG A 705 19.05 11.43 27.82
N LEU A 706 19.93 12.38 28.14
CA LEU A 706 19.54 13.76 28.47
C LEU A 706 18.88 14.49 27.29
N VAL A 707 19.35 14.23 26.06
CA VAL A 707 18.71 14.74 24.83
C VAL A 707 17.30 14.17 24.66
N VAL A 708 17.16 12.86 24.90
CA VAL A 708 15.89 12.14 24.75
C VAL A 708 14.82 12.62 25.74
N VAL A 709 15.20 12.95 26.97
CA VAL A 709 14.25 13.49 27.97
C VAL A 709 14.09 15.01 27.89
N ASP A 710 14.63 15.65 26.85
CA ASP A 710 14.57 17.10 26.58
C ASP A 710 15.17 17.99 27.70
N ILE A 711 16.14 17.44 28.44
CA ILE A 711 17.04 18.23 29.31
C ILE A 711 18.09 18.93 28.45
N LEU A 712 18.63 18.19 27.48
CA LEU A 712 19.43 18.71 26.39
C LEU A 712 18.63 18.58 25.10
N ARG A 713 19.05 19.28 24.06
CA ARG A 713 18.51 19.12 22.70
C ARG A 713 19.63 19.10 21.67
N GLU A 714 19.38 18.45 20.55
CA GLU A 714 20.28 18.45 19.39
C GLU A 714 19.69 19.34 18.30
N VAL A 715 20.49 20.27 17.78
CA VAL A 715 20.07 21.22 16.73
C VAL A 715 21.10 21.16 15.60
N PRO A 716 20.67 21.17 14.33
CA PRO A 716 21.58 21.33 13.20
C PRO A 716 22.29 22.70 13.24
N ASN A 717 23.39 22.82 12.49
CA ASN A 717 24.06 24.11 12.27
C ASN A 717 23.32 24.92 11.19
N ASP A 718 23.12 26.21 11.43
CA ASP A 718 22.44 27.12 10.52
C ASP A 718 23.22 27.33 9.21
N GLU A 719 24.56 27.35 9.28
CA GLU A 719 25.42 27.59 8.11
C GLU A 719 25.70 26.33 7.27
N ASN A 720 25.64 25.14 7.89
CA ASN A 720 25.84 23.88 7.18
C ASN A 720 25.05 22.74 7.84
N PRO A 721 23.75 22.64 7.55
CA PRO A 721 22.86 21.69 8.21
C PRO A 721 23.18 20.22 7.91
N ARG A 722 24.09 19.93 6.97
CA ARG A 722 24.35 18.57 6.47
C ARG A 722 25.38 17.76 7.30
N ASN A 723 26.19 18.39 8.15
CA ASN A 723 27.40 17.71 8.65
C ASN A 723 27.40 17.28 10.13
N ALA A 724 26.62 17.91 11.01
CA ALA A 724 26.60 17.54 12.44
C ALA A 724 25.37 18.08 13.19
N LEU A 725 25.02 17.40 14.28
CA LEU A 725 24.12 17.92 15.31
C LEU A 725 24.93 18.47 16.49
N TYR A 726 24.50 19.61 16.99
CA TYR A 726 25.13 20.30 18.11
C TYR A 726 24.21 20.30 19.32
N VAL A 727 24.80 20.09 20.49
CA VAL A 727 24.08 20.05 21.77
C VAL A 727 23.78 21.47 22.23
N ASP A 728 22.56 21.67 22.71
CA ASP A 728 22.07 22.88 23.37
C ASP A 728 21.19 22.51 24.56
N ILE A 729 20.81 23.48 25.38
CA ILE A 729 19.92 23.27 26.53
C ILE A 729 18.49 23.01 26.04
N GLY A 730 17.88 21.95 26.55
CA GLY A 730 16.50 21.55 26.25
C GLY A 730 15.47 22.32 27.08
N SER A 731 14.19 22.22 26.72
CA SER A 731 13.14 23.03 27.35
C SER A 731 12.86 22.64 28.80
N LYS A 732 13.07 21.36 29.15
CA LYS A 732 12.79 20.83 30.51
C LYS A 732 13.89 21.11 31.53
N PHE A 733 15.04 21.64 31.11
CA PHE A 733 16.16 21.91 32.01
C PHE A 733 15.75 22.83 33.17
N MET A 734 15.09 23.95 32.88
CA MET A 734 14.66 24.93 33.90
C MET A 734 13.57 24.36 34.83
N THR A 735 12.65 23.56 34.30
CA THR A 735 11.61 22.92 35.10
C THR A 735 12.19 21.92 36.10
N ILE A 736 13.23 21.19 35.71
CA ILE A 736 13.89 20.20 36.58
C ILE A 736 14.74 20.90 37.63
N LEU A 737 15.40 22.00 37.28
CA LEU A 737 16.12 22.88 38.22
C LEU A 737 15.21 23.42 39.34
N ASN A 738 14.03 23.90 38.98
CA ASN A 738 13.12 24.57 39.92
C ASN A 738 12.37 23.60 40.83
N ASN A 739 12.20 22.34 40.43
CA ASN A 739 11.42 21.35 41.17
C ASN A 739 12.27 20.41 42.04
N GLU A 740 13.58 20.65 42.19
CA GLU A 740 14.53 19.77 42.91
C GLU A 740 14.43 18.29 42.50
N ASN A 741 14.06 18.03 41.24
CA ASN A 741 13.77 16.67 40.79
C ASN A 741 15.06 15.90 40.56
N ARG A 742 15.19 14.76 41.24
CA ARG A 742 16.28 13.81 41.05
C ARG A 742 16.26 13.25 39.63
N ILE A 743 17.36 13.40 38.90
CA ILE A 743 17.52 12.85 37.55
C ILE A 743 18.23 11.50 37.66
N THR A 744 17.58 10.42 37.24
CA THR A 744 18.09 9.05 37.38
C THR A 744 18.55 8.47 36.04
N PHE A 745 19.70 7.80 36.03
CA PHE A 745 20.27 7.07 34.90
C PHE A 745 20.49 5.61 35.28
N PHE A 746 19.96 4.68 34.49
CA PHE A 746 20.21 3.25 34.71
C PHE A 746 21.44 2.81 33.92
N LYS A 747 22.53 2.54 34.63
CA LYS A 747 23.74 1.92 34.07
C LYS A 747 23.55 0.41 34.02
N VAL A 748 23.60 -0.15 32.83
CA VAL A 748 23.63 -1.61 32.65
C VAL A 748 25.06 -2.09 32.80
N ASN A 749 25.34 -2.83 33.87
CA ASN A 749 26.59 -3.54 34.03
C ASN A 749 26.45 -4.89 33.33
N LYS A 750 27.35 -5.20 32.39
CA LYS A 750 27.48 -6.58 31.90
C LYS A 750 27.86 -7.45 33.11
N LEU A 751 27.07 -8.48 33.40
CA LEU A 751 27.54 -9.55 34.26
C LEU A 751 28.80 -10.13 33.59
N ARG A 752 29.89 -10.21 34.36
CA ARG A 752 31.16 -10.77 33.88
C ARG A 752 31.04 -12.26 33.65
#